data_AF-A0A928HQC4-F1
#
_entry.id   AF-A0A928HQC4-F1
#
_cell.length_a   1.000
_cell.length_b   1.000
_cell.length_c   1.000
_cell.angle_alpha   90.00
_cell.angle_beta   90.00
_cell.angle_gamma   90.00
#
_symmetry.space_group_name_H-M   'P 1'
#
loop_
_entity.id
_entity.type
_entity.pdbx_description
1 polymer ?
#
loop_
_entity_poly.entity_id
_entity_poly.type
_entity_poly.pdbx_seq_one_letter_code
_entity_poly.pdbx_strand_id
1 'polypeptide(L)'
;MYKKSAILSVLLATTFLTPNVSASTPLKSDGAISYTSATQSDYDFMITSTDSNGDLVKEYYKIALDASKLGTAYSLSDTEPTDGTFSAVVLPDGTTKYVVYSGTPTNTRLTDATGDVTGDFAGLSIVGEAENYGAAVYNDGTLGNITGDFIQNSVDTNSTSKNDAKGGAVYNSSNGVIANISGDFIGNSAKGRGKSHGGAIYNKGTIGNITGNFISNKSEQVKGANLRGGAIYNEKSIGNIIGDFINNSLVSSSSYVQGGAIANDTNATIESIQGSFIGNNVSTSSTDSMARGGAIFTRENLTFKTGGQTQVISGNTTTDSNGVKDYNAIYVADNSKYITFDTSSGGAWILNDTIDVGGALTANTSNTFHFVAQGDDTVNEGTTSQYVAVNNALVNTKYVNVENTTLKFGEYTHEANSDKVLHAEGKGEFVSADGSSDTSVRLTNAVFDLANGYRDVLSLKKFEVIADDAGKYNGYVHLNLDIANGTSDVLYVDGTISGKTKLIVHADSDAQTDKKFYFAYSKNEFTADDDPLSYFSVYRVYKSPFMYDVNYAAVGGANFAVADADKEGDEYKNAWYLTMNSTVNNGQFVEDDNTGGDDNTGTGGDDNTGTGGDDNTGTGGDDNTGTGGDDNTGTGGDDNTGTGGDDNTGTGGDDNTGTGGDDNTGTGGDDNTGTGGDDNT
;
A
#
# COMPACT_ATOMS: atom_id res chain seq x y z
N MET A 1 45.91 38.13 3.98
CA MET A 1 45.36 37.66 2.69
C MET A 1 46.14 36.44 2.25
N TYR A 2 45.71 35.24 2.63
CA TYR A 2 46.25 34.00 2.07
C TYR A 2 45.11 33.03 1.78
N LYS A 3 45.30 32.35 0.64
CA LYS A 3 44.34 31.67 -0.21
C LYS A 3 43.78 30.40 0.46
N LYS A 4 42.48 30.15 0.24
CA LYS A 4 41.86 28.83 0.40
C LYS A 4 42.49 27.87 -0.62
N SER A 5 43.19 26.85 -0.14
CA SER A 5 43.52 25.65 -0.91
C SER A 5 42.41 24.62 -0.73
N ALA A 6 42.04 24.02 -1.86
CA ALA A 6 41.10 22.90 -1.97
C ALA A 6 41.65 21.66 -1.24
N ILE A 7 40.78 20.94 -0.56
CA ILE A 7 40.96 19.52 -0.25
C ILE A 7 39.88 18.77 -1.02
N LEU A 8 40.36 17.95 -1.94
CA LEU A 8 39.64 17.01 -2.78
C LEU A 8 39.41 15.75 -1.94
N SER A 9 38.17 15.49 -1.51
CA SER A 9 37.80 14.24 -0.87
C SER A 9 37.58 13.19 -1.96
N VAL A 10 38.49 12.25 -2.07
CA VAL A 10 38.37 11.06 -2.92
C VAL A 10 37.41 10.09 -2.23
N LEU A 11 36.30 9.78 -2.91
CA LEU A 11 35.35 8.74 -2.51
C LEU A 11 35.94 7.38 -2.92
N LEU A 12 36.51 6.63 -1.97
CA LEU A 12 36.71 5.18 -2.17
C LEU A 12 35.41 4.48 -1.75
N ALA A 13 34.71 3.92 -2.73
CA ALA A 13 33.63 2.98 -2.49
C ALA A 13 34.25 1.61 -2.15
N THR A 14 34.24 1.24 -0.87
CA THR A 14 34.37 -0.16 -0.44
C THR A 14 32.98 -0.76 -0.42
N THR A 15 32.74 -1.70 -1.33
CA THR A 15 31.55 -2.54 -1.38
C THR A 15 31.55 -3.49 -0.20
N PHE A 16 30.85 -3.14 0.88
CA PHE A 16 30.41 -4.10 1.88
C PHE A 16 29.04 -4.63 1.45
N LEU A 17 28.96 -5.94 1.26
CA LEU A 17 27.72 -6.68 1.07
C LEU A 17 26.99 -6.71 2.42
N THR A 18 26.10 -5.75 2.65
CA THR A 18 25.12 -5.82 3.75
C THR A 18 24.10 -6.93 3.45
N PRO A 19 23.52 -7.58 4.47
CA PRO A 19 22.38 -8.47 4.30
C PRO A 19 21.29 -7.74 3.52
N ASN A 20 20.59 -8.44 2.62
CA ASN A 20 19.54 -7.91 1.76
C ASN A 20 18.52 -7.08 2.57
N VAL A 21 18.71 -5.76 2.63
CA VAL A 21 17.63 -4.83 2.90
C VAL A 21 16.64 -5.06 1.78
N SER A 22 15.42 -5.47 2.12
CA SER A 22 14.29 -5.53 1.18
C SER A 22 14.34 -4.28 0.31
N ALA A 23 14.47 -4.45 -1.02
CA ALA A 23 14.60 -3.33 -1.92
C ALA A 23 13.45 -2.33 -1.63
N SER A 24 13.80 -1.10 -1.23
CA SER A 24 12.81 -0.09 -0.83
C SER A 24 11.72 -0.01 -1.90
N THR A 25 10.45 -0.14 -1.50
CA THR A 25 9.34 -0.13 -2.44
C THR A 25 9.41 1.13 -3.30
N PRO A 26 9.45 1.02 -4.65
CA PRO A 26 9.74 2.17 -5.50
C PRO A 26 8.74 3.31 -5.30
N LEU A 27 9.20 4.44 -4.79
CA LEU A 27 8.38 5.63 -4.63
C LEU A 27 8.02 6.24 -5.99
N LYS A 28 6.91 6.97 -6.04
CA LYS A 28 6.43 7.61 -7.25
C LYS A 28 7.40 8.70 -7.74
N SER A 29 7.85 8.53 -8.97
CA SER A 29 8.76 9.41 -9.69
C SER A 29 8.09 10.14 -10.86
N ASP A 30 6.96 9.66 -11.36
CA ASP A 30 6.15 10.27 -12.42
C ASP A 30 4.86 10.94 -11.90
N GLY A 31 4.06 11.56 -12.79
CA GLY A 31 2.76 12.18 -12.46
C GLY A 31 2.84 13.58 -11.86
N ALA A 32 1.76 14.09 -11.28
CA ALA A 32 1.67 15.46 -10.74
C ALA A 32 2.13 15.59 -9.27
N ILE A 33 2.28 14.45 -8.58
CA ILE A 33 2.66 14.42 -7.16
C ILE A 33 4.06 13.85 -6.94
N SER A 34 4.65 14.21 -5.81
CA SER A 34 5.86 13.63 -5.25
C SER A 34 5.61 13.19 -3.82
N TYR A 35 6.41 12.23 -3.35
CA TYR A 35 6.39 11.76 -1.97
C TYR A 35 7.64 12.27 -1.27
N THR A 36 7.44 12.90 -0.12
CA THR A 36 8.52 13.44 0.71
C THR A 36 8.49 12.77 2.08
N SER A 37 9.65 12.45 2.64
CA SER A 37 9.74 11.84 3.97
C SER A 37 9.07 12.72 5.02
N ALA A 38 8.36 12.08 5.94
CA ALA A 38 7.53 12.73 6.94
C ALA A 38 7.74 12.11 8.32
N THR A 39 6.90 12.51 9.28
CA THR A 39 6.97 12.00 10.67
C THR A 39 5.70 11.24 11.01
N GLN A 40 5.77 10.35 12.01
CA GLN A 40 4.60 9.62 12.48
C GLN A 40 3.44 10.52 12.93
N SER A 41 3.73 11.73 13.41
CA SER A 41 2.71 12.70 13.84
C SER A 41 2.09 13.52 12.71
N ASP A 42 2.68 13.49 11.51
CA ASP A 42 2.26 14.34 10.40
C ASP A 42 2.66 13.69 9.07
N TYR A 43 1.75 12.88 8.52
CA TYR A 43 1.94 12.13 7.27
C TYR A 43 0.61 11.95 6.53
N ASP A 44 0.67 11.65 5.22
CA ASP A 44 -0.52 11.41 4.39
C ASP A 44 -0.66 9.93 3.99
N PHE A 45 0.45 9.18 4.00
CA PHE A 45 0.45 7.72 3.95
C PHE A 45 1.75 7.17 4.53
N MET A 46 1.75 5.88 4.79
CA MET A 46 2.93 5.16 5.27
C MET A 46 3.16 3.90 4.45
N ILE A 47 4.43 3.51 4.39
CA ILE A 47 4.87 2.22 3.86
C ILE A 47 5.32 1.39 5.05
N THR A 48 4.69 0.23 5.22
CA THR A 48 5.11 -0.76 6.21
C THR A 48 5.92 -1.84 5.51
N SER A 49 7.09 -2.12 6.07
CA SER A 49 7.93 -3.25 5.70
C SER A 49 8.35 -4.01 6.95
N THR A 50 8.94 -5.17 6.76
CA THR A 50 9.51 -5.99 7.82
C THR A 50 11.01 -6.02 7.63
N ASP A 51 11.79 -5.69 8.65
CA ASP A 51 13.24 -5.80 8.58
C ASP A 51 13.73 -7.25 8.71
N SER A 52 15.05 -7.43 8.75
CA SER A 52 15.68 -8.76 8.89
C SER A 52 15.31 -9.48 10.19
N ASN A 53 14.88 -8.76 11.22
CA ASN A 53 14.58 -9.31 12.54
C ASN A 53 13.08 -9.62 12.69
N GLY A 54 12.27 -9.26 11.69
CA GLY A 54 10.83 -9.39 11.74
C GLY A 54 10.12 -8.19 12.37
N ASP A 55 10.84 -7.11 12.64
CA ASP A 55 10.31 -5.86 13.16
C ASP A 55 9.61 -5.08 12.06
N LEU A 56 8.46 -4.48 12.42
CA LEU A 56 7.72 -3.62 11.51
C LEU A 56 8.40 -2.26 11.42
N VAL A 57 8.96 -1.97 10.26
CA VAL A 57 9.52 -0.67 9.91
C VAL A 57 8.45 0.13 9.19
N LYS A 58 8.12 1.30 9.75
CA LYS A 58 7.15 2.25 9.20
C LYS A 58 7.87 3.47 8.65
N GLU A 59 7.74 3.70 7.36
CA GLU A 59 8.22 4.90 6.70
C GLU A 59 7.03 5.82 6.39
N TYR A 60 7.13 7.08 6.82
CA TYR A 60 6.05 8.06 6.73
C TYR A 60 6.29 9.03 5.58
N TYR A 61 5.24 9.36 4.83
CA TYR A 61 5.34 10.21 3.65
C TYR A 61 4.23 11.27 3.59
N LYS A 62 4.60 12.46 3.11
CA LYS A 62 3.70 13.55 2.70
C LYS A 62 3.58 13.59 1.19
N ILE A 63 2.38 13.89 0.71
CA ILE A 63 2.04 14.09 -0.70
C ILE A 63 2.19 15.58 -1.01
N ALA A 64 3.09 15.90 -1.92
CA ALA A 64 3.31 17.26 -2.40
C ALA A 64 3.04 17.35 -3.90
N LEU A 65 2.48 18.48 -4.34
CA LEU A 65 2.46 18.82 -5.77
C LEU A 65 3.87 19.20 -6.23
N ASP A 66 4.19 18.78 -7.46
CA ASP A 66 5.46 19.11 -8.09
C ASP A 66 5.21 19.67 -9.49
N ALA A 67 5.27 21.01 -9.61
CA ALA A 67 5.09 21.68 -10.90
C ALA A 67 6.13 21.26 -11.94
N SER A 68 7.32 20.80 -11.53
CA SER A 68 8.33 20.33 -12.49
C SER A 68 7.87 19.09 -13.25
N LYS A 69 6.93 18.31 -12.68
CA LYS A 69 6.34 17.14 -13.32
C LYS A 69 5.08 17.42 -14.15
N LEU A 70 4.48 18.61 -14.01
CA LEU A 70 3.42 19.11 -14.89
C LEU A 70 4.01 19.74 -16.18
N GLY A 71 5.27 20.16 -16.14
CA GLY A 71 6.00 20.74 -17.27
C GLY A 71 6.38 22.20 -17.06
N THR A 72 7.15 22.74 -18.02
CA THR A 72 7.82 24.05 -17.86
C THR A 72 6.89 25.27 -17.85
N ALA A 73 5.62 25.12 -18.22
CA ALA A 73 4.64 26.20 -18.23
C ALA A 73 3.98 26.44 -16.86
N TYR A 74 4.26 25.57 -15.88
CA TYR A 74 3.60 25.55 -14.58
C TYR A 74 4.49 26.05 -13.45
N SER A 75 3.85 26.67 -12.46
CA SER A 75 4.44 27.01 -11.17
C SER A 75 3.42 26.80 -10.05
N LEU A 76 3.88 26.73 -8.80
CA LEU A 76 3.02 26.64 -7.63
C LEU A 76 3.07 27.96 -6.84
N SER A 77 1.93 28.36 -6.29
CA SER A 77 1.82 29.48 -5.34
C SER A 77 1.09 29.07 -4.07
N ASP A 78 1.55 29.56 -2.93
CA ASP A 78 0.90 29.36 -1.62
C ASP A 78 -0.22 30.37 -1.34
N THR A 79 -0.24 31.47 -2.10
CA THR A 79 -1.26 32.51 -2.02
C THR A 79 -2.05 32.57 -3.30
N GLU A 80 -3.35 32.85 -3.21
CA GLU A 80 -4.21 33.04 -4.37
C GLU A 80 -3.65 34.15 -5.28
N PRO A 81 -3.32 33.85 -6.55
CA PRO A 81 -2.88 34.87 -7.49
C PRO A 81 -3.99 35.91 -7.74
N THR A 82 -3.60 37.16 -7.92
CA THR A 82 -4.55 38.25 -8.19
C THR A 82 -5.04 38.29 -9.64
N ASP A 83 -4.29 37.67 -10.54
CA ASP A 83 -4.54 37.61 -11.98
C ASP A 83 -3.91 36.34 -12.59
N GLY A 84 -4.25 36.09 -13.86
CA GLY A 84 -3.73 34.94 -14.61
C GLY A 84 -4.57 33.66 -14.51
N THR A 85 -4.09 32.62 -15.17
CA THR A 85 -4.75 31.32 -15.28
C THR A 85 -4.24 30.41 -14.16
N PHE A 86 -5.02 30.20 -13.11
CA PHE A 86 -4.65 29.30 -12.01
C PHE A 86 -5.79 28.38 -11.55
N SER A 87 -5.46 27.34 -10.80
CA SER A 87 -6.44 26.45 -10.15
C SER A 87 -6.02 26.11 -8.74
N ALA A 88 -6.95 26.25 -7.80
CA ALA A 88 -6.74 25.86 -6.41
C ALA A 88 -6.76 24.34 -6.27
N VAL A 89 -5.81 23.79 -5.53
CA VAL A 89 -5.71 22.38 -5.18
C VAL A 89 -5.60 22.29 -3.67
N VAL A 90 -6.54 21.60 -3.05
CA VAL A 90 -6.48 21.30 -1.62
C VAL A 90 -5.77 19.96 -1.47
N LEU A 91 -4.67 19.94 -0.72
CA LEU A 91 -3.89 18.75 -0.40
C LEU A 91 -4.51 18.01 0.81
N PRO A 92 -4.11 16.74 1.05
CA PRO A 92 -4.64 15.95 2.17
C PRO A 92 -4.50 16.63 3.55
N ASP A 93 -3.42 17.37 3.76
CA ASP A 93 -3.16 18.16 4.98
C ASP A 93 -4.04 19.43 5.11
N GLY A 94 -4.97 19.64 4.16
CA GLY A 94 -5.85 20.80 4.10
C GLY A 94 -5.19 22.07 3.55
N THR A 95 -3.90 22.05 3.25
CA THR A 95 -3.23 23.19 2.63
C THR A 95 -3.73 23.40 1.21
N THR A 96 -3.89 24.67 0.83
CA THR A 96 -4.24 25.02 -0.55
C THR A 96 -3.00 25.46 -1.29
N LYS A 97 -2.73 24.83 -2.43
CA LYS A 97 -1.74 25.26 -3.42
C LYS A 97 -2.45 25.72 -4.67
N TYR A 98 -1.91 26.73 -5.34
CA TYR A 98 -2.43 27.22 -6.60
C TYR A 98 -1.49 26.78 -7.72
N VAL A 99 -1.99 25.95 -8.63
CA VAL A 99 -1.29 25.61 -9.88
C VAL A 99 -1.47 26.77 -10.84
N VAL A 100 -0.40 27.47 -11.16
CA VAL A 100 -0.40 28.65 -12.02
C VAL A 100 0.16 28.27 -13.39
N TYR A 101 -0.66 28.48 -14.42
CA TYR A 101 -0.27 28.27 -15.81
C TYR A 101 0.17 29.59 -16.44
N SER A 102 1.37 29.60 -17.00
CA SER A 102 2.00 30.77 -17.64
C SER A 102 2.25 30.59 -19.14
N GLY A 103 1.83 29.45 -19.70
CA GLY A 103 1.95 29.18 -21.13
C GLY A 103 1.05 30.09 -21.97
N THR A 104 1.39 30.22 -23.26
CA THR A 104 0.57 30.97 -24.21
C THR A 104 -0.45 30.01 -24.83
N PRO A 105 -1.76 30.19 -24.61
CA PRO A 105 -2.76 29.32 -25.22
C PRO A 105 -2.71 29.49 -26.74
N THR A 106 -2.67 28.38 -27.49
CA THR A 106 -2.47 28.43 -28.94
C THR A 106 -3.72 28.05 -29.72
N ASN A 107 -4.72 27.45 -29.08
CA ASN A 107 -5.87 26.87 -29.78
C ASN A 107 -7.21 27.52 -29.45
N THR A 108 -8.01 27.71 -30.51
CA THR A 108 -9.44 28.02 -30.41
C THR A 108 -10.25 26.72 -30.32
N ARG A 109 -11.52 26.81 -29.91
CA ARG A 109 -12.43 25.66 -29.86
C ARG A 109 -12.41 24.85 -31.16
N LEU A 110 -12.25 23.54 -31.05
CA LEU A 110 -12.34 22.60 -32.14
C LEU A 110 -13.76 22.06 -32.26
N THR A 111 -14.31 22.10 -33.47
CA THR A 111 -15.58 21.47 -33.81
C THR A 111 -15.38 20.62 -35.06
N ASP A 112 -15.62 19.32 -34.95
CA ASP A 112 -15.53 18.37 -36.08
C ASP A 112 -14.20 18.43 -36.85
N ALA A 113 -13.11 18.69 -36.11
CA ALA A 113 -11.76 18.71 -36.67
C ALA A 113 -11.33 17.31 -37.11
N THR A 114 -10.34 17.27 -38.03
CA THR A 114 -9.74 16.02 -38.51
C THR A 114 -8.22 16.12 -38.44
N GLY A 115 -7.55 14.99 -38.26
CA GLY A 115 -6.09 14.94 -38.09
C GLY A 115 -5.62 15.20 -36.67
N ASP A 116 -4.31 15.25 -36.49
CA ASP A 116 -3.67 15.51 -35.20
C ASP A 116 -3.74 16.99 -34.83
N VAL A 117 -3.81 17.28 -33.53
CA VAL A 117 -3.85 18.63 -32.98
C VAL A 117 -2.79 18.78 -31.92
N THR A 118 -2.09 19.92 -31.94
CA THR A 118 -1.07 20.26 -30.96
C THR A 118 -1.31 21.64 -30.37
N GLY A 119 -1.07 21.78 -29.07
CA GLY A 119 -1.05 23.04 -28.33
C GLY A 119 -2.14 23.16 -27.28
N ASP A 120 -1.93 24.08 -26.36
CA ASP A 120 -2.72 24.16 -25.14
C ASP A 120 -4.04 24.91 -25.35
N PHE A 121 -5.08 24.40 -24.70
CA PHE A 121 -6.42 24.95 -24.65
C PHE A 121 -6.65 25.54 -23.28
N ALA A 122 -6.60 26.87 -23.15
CA ALA A 122 -6.77 27.52 -21.87
C ALA A 122 -7.85 28.61 -21.87
N GLY A 123 -8.70 28.60 -20.85
CA GLY A 123 -9.70 29.63 -20.60
C GLY A 123 -10.84 29.69 -21.61
N LEU A 124 -11.04 28.66 -22.44
CA LEU A 124 -12.16 28.61 -23.37
C LEU A 124 -13.45 28.41 -22.59
N SER A 125 -14.42 29.31 -22.76
CA SER A 125 -15.68 29.30 -22.01
C SER A 125 -16.89 29.41 -22.93
N ILE A 126 -17.88 28.53 -22.72
CA ILE A 126 -19.19 28.62 -23.35
C ILE A 126 -20.23 28.90 -22.26
N VAL A 127 -20.78 30.11 -22.27
CA VAL A 127 -21.85 30.52 -21.37
C VAL A 127 -23.10 30.86 -22.16
N GLY A 128 -24.22 30.24 -21.84
CA GLY A 128 -25.50 30.60 -22.47
C GLY A 128 -26.62 29.64 -22.15
N GLU A 129 -27.85 30.11 -22.28
CA GLU A 129 -29.08 29.42 -21.83
C GLU A 129 -29.40 28.10 -22.53
N ALA A 130 -28.59 27.61 -23.46
CA ALA A 130 -28.77 26.35 -24.20
C ALA A 130 -27.98 25.18 -23.54
N GLU A 131 -28.04 23.99 -24.15
CA GLU A 131 -27.12 22.91 -23.78
C GLU A 131 -25.71 23.22 -24.28
N ASN A 132 -24.70 23.05 -23.43
CA ASN A 132 -23.31 23.43 -23.73
C ASN A 132 -22.36 22.24 -23.62
N TYR A 133 -21.52 22.08 -24.65
CA TYR A 133 -20.70 20.90 -24.87
C TYR A 133 -19.28 21.28 -25.31
N GLY A 134 -18.27 20.79 -24.59
CA GLY A 134 -16.87 20.84 -25.01
C GLY A 134 -16.38 22.24 -25.36
N ALA A 135 -15.92 23.02 -24.37
CA ALA A 135 -15.45 24.38 -24.65
C ALA A 135 -14.17 24.41 -25.48
N ALA A 136 -13.29 23.41 -25.29
CA ALA A 136 -12.09 23.22 -26.09
C ALA A 136 -12.35 22.31 -27.30
N VAL A 137 -13.01 21.17 -27.10
CA VAL A 137 -13.22 20.18 -28.16
C VAL A 137 -14.64 19.66 -28.15
N TYR A 138 -15.33 19.81 -29.28
CA TYR A 138 -16.56 19.09 -29.60
C TYR A 138 -16.27 18.17 -30.79
N ASN A 139 -16.35 16.85 -30.56
CA ASN A 139 -16.08 15.86 -31.60
C ASN A 139 -17.31 15.00 -31.88
N ASP A 140 -17.84 15.08 -33.11
CA ASP A 140 -18.83 14.14 -33.65
C ASP A 140 -18.26 13.23 -34.77
N GLY A 141 -16.98 13.39 -35.11
CA GLY A 141 -16.29 12.70 -36.21
C GLY A 141 -15.05 11.93 -35.77
N THR A 142 -14.03 11.88 -36.61
CA THR A 142 -12.75 11.23 -36.31
C THR A 142 -11.63 12.26 -36.20
N LEU A 143 -11.15 12.43 -34.98
CA LEU A 143 -10.02 13.27 -34.64
C LEU A 143 -8.78 12.38 -34.41
N GLY A 144 -7.62 12.88 -34.82
CA GLY A 144 -6.34 12.24 -34.56
C GLY A 144 -5.93 12.35 -33.09
N ASN A 145 -4.62 12.37 -32.86
CA ASN A 145 -4.07 12.60 -31.53
C ASN A 145 -4.25 14.07 -31.14
N ILE A 146 -4.56 14.31 -29.86
CA ILE A 146 -4.48 15.64 -29.28
C ILE A 146 -3.26 15.66 -28.35
N THR A 147 -2.37 16.62 -28.56
CA THR A 147 -1.20 16.86 -27.70
C THR A 147 -1.23 18.29 -27.19
N GLY A 148 -1.54 18.48 -25.92
CA GLY A 148 -1.63 19.80 -25.30
C GLY A 148 -2.55 19.79 -24.10
N ASP A 149 -2.32 20.73 -23.20
CA ASP A 149 -3.00 20.79 -21.92
C ASP A 149 -4.36 21.48 -22.05
N PHE A 150 -5.28 21.11 -21.16
CA PHE A 150 -6.62 21.67 -21.03
C PHE A 150 -6.74 22.38 -19.69
N ILE A 151 -6.62 23.71 -19.70
CA ILE A 151 -6.59 24.52 -18.49
C ILE A 151 -7.83 25.42 -18.39
N GLN A 152 -8.61 25.28 -17.32
CA GLN A 152 -9.76 26.16 -17.02
C GLN A 152 -10.76 26.33 -18.17
N ASN A 153 -10.96 25.28 -18.97
CA ASN A 153 -12.02 25.31 -19.96
C ASN A 153 -13.36 25.05 -19.29
N SER A 154 -14.40 25.78 -19.68
CA SER A 154 -15.67 25.76 -18.97
C SER A 154 -16.90 25.78 -19.88
N VAL A 155 -17.92 25.02 -19.49
CA VAL A 155 -19.26 25.13 -20.05
C VAL A 155 -20.26 25.45 -18.93
N ASP A 156 -21.04 26.52 -19.09
CA ASP A 156 -22.07 26.94 -18.12
C ASP A 156 -23.38 27.25 -18.85
N THR A 157 -24.43 26.52 -18.50
CA THR A 157 -25.75 26.76 -19.12
C THR A 157 -26.42 28.04 -18.65
N ASN A 158 -26.04 28.64 -17.50
CA ASN A 158 -26.68 29.82 -16.89
C ASN A 158 -28.21 29.91 -17.11
N SER A 159 -28.88 28.75 -17.09
CA SER A 159 -30.23 28.61 -17.60
C SER A 159 -31.19 28.53 -16.43
N THR A 160 -32.42 29.01 -16.63
CA THR A 160 -33.53 28.69 -15.71
C THR A 160 -34.24 27.39 -16.10
N SER A 161 -33.87 26.79 -17.23
CA SER A 161 -34.36 25.50 -17.73
C SER A 161 -33.42 24.36 -17.35
N LYS A 162 -33.82 23.10 -17.56
CA LYS A 162 -33.01 21.92 -17.22
C LYS A 162 -32.03 21.56 -18.33
N ASN A 163 -31.14 22.49 -18.68
CA ASN A 163 -30.22 22.30 -19.80
C ASN A 163 -28.89 21.68 -19.36
N ASP A 164 -28.39 20.78 -20.21
CA ASP A 164 -27.24 19.95 -19.92
C ASP A 164 -25.91 20.69 -20.18
N ALA A 165 -24.93 20.43 -19.33
CA ALA A 165 -23.53 20.85 -19.47
C ALA A 165 -22.66 19.60 -19.47
N LYS A 166 -21.91 19.34 -20.55
CA LYS A 166 -21.14 18.10 -20.68
C LYS A 166 -19.75 18.35 -21.23
N GLY A 167 -18.73 17.81 -20.55
CA GLY A 167 -17.34 17.90 -20.99
C GLY A 167 -16.87 19.34 -20.98
N GLY A 168 -16.46 19.87 -19.83
CA GLY A 168 -16.04 21.27 -19.73
C GLY A 168 -14.94 21.63 -20.73
N ALA A 169 -13.98 20.73 -20.91
CA ALA A 169 -12.97 20.82 -21.96
C ALA A 169 -13.40 20.04 -23.21
N VAL A 170 -13.62 18.72 -23.07
CA VAL A 170 -13.76 17.79 -24.19
C VAL A 170 -15.11 17.09 -24.12
N TYR A 171 -15.87 17.20 -25.20
CA TYR A 171 -17.08 16.41 -25.45
C TYR A 171 -16.86 15.52 -26.68
N ASN A 172 -16.85 14.21 -26.46
CA ASN A 172 -16.78 13.20 -27.51
C ASN A 172 -18.16 12.53 -27.67
N SER A 173 -18.81 12.78 -28.80
CA SER A 173 -20.18 12.31 -29.06
C SER A 173 -20.23 10.79 -29.27
N SER A 174 -21.44 10.24 -29.49
CA SER A 174 -21.62 8.82 -29.80
C SER A 174 -20.89 8.31 -31.05
N ASN A 175 -20.71 9.19 -32.05
CA ASN A 175 -19.98 8.88 -33.29
C ASN A 175 -18.52 9.30 -33.22
N GLY A 176 -18.17 10.08 -32.19
CA GLY A 176 -16.84 10.63 -31.99
C GLY A 176 -15.79 9.54 -31.75
N VAL A 177 -14.68 9.66 -32.47
CA VAL A 177 -13.44 8.91 -32.25
C VAL A 177 -12.33 9.93 -32.05
N ILE A 178 -11.61 9.84 -30.94
CA ILE A 178 -10.35 10.55 -30.70
C ILE A 178 -9.27 9.49 -30.59
N ALA A 179 -8.19 9.62 -31.36
CA ALA A 179 -7.14 8.60 -31.37
C ALA A 179 -6.47 8.47 -29.99
N ASN A 180 -5.80 9.50 -29.50
CA ASN A 180 -5.25 9.57 -28.14
C ASN A 180 -5.29 11.01 -27.65
N ILE A 181 -5.22 11.21 -26.33
CA ILE A 181 -5.06 12.51 -25.70
C ILE A 181 -3.80 12.47 -24.85
N SER A 182 -2.90 13.42 -25.05
CA SER A 182 -1.72 13.63 -24.22
C SER A 182 -1.71 15.09 -23.75
N GLY A 183 -1.90 15.31 -22.45
CA GLY A 183 -1.96 16.63 -21.85
C GLY A 183 -2.77 16.64 -20.56
N ASP A 184 -2.40 17.55 -19.66
CA ASP A 184 -3.01 17.68 -18.34
C ASP A 184 -4.38 18.39 -18.43
N PHE A 185 -5.32 17.95 -17.59
CA PHE A 185 -6.63 18.56 -17.42
C PHE A 185 -6.68 19.25 -16.06
N ILE A 186 -6.58 20.58 -16.06
CA ILE A 186 -6.45 21.37 -14.83
C ILE A 186 -7.59 22.39 -14.74
N GLY A 187 -8.42 22.29 -13.70
CA GLY A 187 -9.45 23.28 -13.39
C GLY A 187 -10.59 23.37 -14.40
N ASN A 188 -10.81 22.36 -15.24
CA ASN A 188 -11.90 22.39 -16.22
C ASN A 188 -13.24 22.18 -15.51
N SER A 189 -14.30 22.81 -16.02
CA SER A 189 -15.60 22.76 -15.37
C SER A 189 -16.82 22.62 -16.28
N ALA A 190 -17.81 21.89 -15.78
CA ALA A 190 -19.13 21.80 -16.38
C ALA A 190 -20.19 22.20 -15.34
N LYS A 191 -20.99 23.22 -15.67
CA LYS A 191 -22.07 23.73 -14.81
C LYS A 191 -23.42 23.73 -15.52
N GLY A 192 -24.27 22.78 -15.12
CA GLY A 192 -25.60 22.59 -15.70
C GLY A 192 -26.73 22.88 -14.70
N ARG A 193 -27.89 23.32 -15.20
CA ARG A 193 -29.16 23.21 -14.45
C ARG A 193 -30.00 22.02 -14.91
N GLY A 194 -29.49 21.23 -15.85
CA GLY A 194 -29.95 19.89 -16.21
C GLY A 194 -29.00 18.84 -15.64
N LYS A 195 -28.46 18.00 -16.50
CA LYS A 195 -27.37 17.08 -16.17
C LYS A 195 -26.03 17.78 -16.36
N SER A 196 -25.16 17.68 -15.36
CA SER A 196 -23.76 18.11 -15.48
C SER A 196 -22.83 16.90 -15.37
N HIS A 197 -22.07 16.62 -16.42
CA HIS A 197 -21.27 15.41 -16.52
C HIS A 197 -19.88 15.69 -17.08
N GLY A 198 -18.85 15.14 -16.42
CA GLY A 198 -17.46 15.23 -16.87
C GLY A 198 -16.98 16.67 -16.91
N GLY A 199 -16.54 17.21 -15.77
CA GLY A 199 -16.03 18.58 -15.68
C GLY A 199 -14.87 18.84 -16.66
N ALA A 200 -14.07 17.82 -16.94
CA ALA A 200 -13.07 17.83 -18.01
C ALA A 200 -13.60 17.14 -19.28
N ILE A 201 -13.92 15.84 -19.17
CA ILE A 201 -14.20 14.98 -20.31
C ILE A 201 -15.57 14.31 -20.17
N TYR A 202 -16.39 14.46 -21.21
CA TYR A 202 -17.55 13.61 -21.43
C TYR A 202 -17.30 12.72 -22.64
N ASN A 203 -17.28 11.40 -22.43
CA ASN A 203 -17.08 10.44 -23.50
C ASN A 203 -18.31 9.55 -23.71
N LYS A 204 -18.93 9.68 -24.88
CA LYS A 204 -19.96 8.76 -25.41
C LYS A 204 -19.48 8.00 -26.64
N GLY A 205 -18.26 8.29 -27.09
CA GLY A 205 -17.63 7.74 -28.28
C GLY A 205 -16.48 6.81 -27.92
N THR A 206 -15.45 6.83 -28.74
CA THR A 206 -14.19 6.14 -28.45
C THR A 206 -13.10 7.18 -28.26
N ILE A 207 -12.39 7.08 -27.16
CA ILE A 207 -11.08 7.72 -26.97
C ILE A 207 -10.09 6.57 -26.83
N GLY A 208 -8.94 6.62 -27.49
CA GLY A 208 -7.86 5.68 -27.19
C GLY A 208 -7.23 5.99 -25.84
N ASN A 209 -5.91 6.07 -25.77
CA ASN A 209 -5.23 6.33 -24.51
C ASN A 209 -5.33 7.80 -24.10
N ILE A 210 -5.37 8.02 -22.79
CA ILE A 210 -5.25 9.33 -22.17
C ILE A 210 -3.99 9.32 -21.31
N THR A 211 -3.07 10.24 -21.58
CA THR A 211 -1.87 10.46 -20.76
C THR A 211 -1.88 11.90 -20.28
N GLY A 212 -2.14 12.11 -19.00
CA GLY A 212 -2.24 13.43 -18.40
C GLY A 212 -2.95 13.39 -17.05
N ASN A 213 -2.58 14.32 -16.19
CA ASN A 213 -3.11 14.46 -14.84
C ASN A 213 -4.47 15.18 -14.87
N PHE A 214 -5.36 14.81 -13.96
CA PHE A 214 -6.65 15.44 -13.75
C PHE A 214 -6.64 16.15 -12.40
N ILE A 215 -6.51 17.48 -12.43
CA ILE A 215 -6.32 18.28 -11.23
C ILE A 215 -7.46 19.30 -11.09
N SER A 216 -8.18 19.24 -9.98
CA SER A 216 -9.23 20.21 -9.63
C SER A 216 -10.31 20.40 -10.72
N ASN A 217 -10.59 19.36 -11.51
CA ASN A 217 -11.71 19.42 -12.46
C ASN A 217 -13.02 19.25 -11.70
N LYS A 218 -14.05 19.98 -12.14
CA LYS A 218 -15.29 20.07 -11.39
C LYS A 218 -16.52 19.95 -12.28
N SER A 219 -17.46 19.12 -11.87
CA SER A 219 -18.82 19.19 -12.37
C SER A 219 -19.75 19.67 -11.27
N GLU A 220 -20.57 20.66 -11.59
CA GLU A 220 -21.50 21.28 -10.65
C GLU A 220 -22.90 21.30 -11.24
N GLN A 221 -23.90 21.09 -10.38
CA GLN A 221 -25.28 21.31 -10.77
C GLN A 221 -26.11 22.01 -9.70
N VAL A 222 -26.98 22.87 -10.21
CA VAL A 222 -27.89 23.71 -9.43
C VAL A 222 -29.27 23.06 -9.24
N LYS A 223 -29.78 22.28 -10.22
CA LYS A 223 -31.08 21.58 -10.13
C LYS A 223 -31.18 20.47 -11.19
N GLY A 224 -31.87 19.35 -10.96
CA GLY A 224 -31.98 18.27 -11.98
C GLY A 224 -31.61 16.87 -11.48
N ALA A 225 -31.49 15.90 -12.39
CA ALA A 225 -31.34 14.46 -12.06
C ALA A 225 -29.92 13.94 -12.32
N ASN A 226 -29.42 13.11 -11.40
CA ASN A 226 -28.22 12.27 -11.41
C ASN A 226 -26.97 12.84 -12.09
N LEU A 227 -26.03 13.31 -11.28
CA LEU A 227 -24.72 13.78 -11.71
C LEU A 227 -23.70 12.66 -11.64
N ARG A 228 -22.78 12.66 -12.61
CA ARG A 228 -21.75 11.64 -12.74
C ARG A 228 -20.46 12.22 -13.28
N GLY A 229 -19.34 11.86 -12.67
CA GLY A 229 -17.99 12.19 -13.11
C GLY A 229 -17.66 13.66 -12.90
N GLY A 230 -16.93 13.98 -11.84
CA GLY A 230 -16.44 15.34 -11.61
C GLY A 230 -15.36 15.74 -12.61
N ALA A 231 -14.44 14.83 -12.97
CA ALA A 231 -13.49 15.03 -14.07
C ALA A 231 -13.94 14.33 -15.36
N ILE A 232 -14.12 13.01 -15.31
CA ILE A 232 -14.43 12.16 -16.46
C ILE A 232 -15.78 11.47 -16.26
N TYR A 233 -16.64 11.56 -17.26
CA TYR A 233 -17.78 10.67 -17.39
C TYR A 233 -17.66 9.86 -18.67
N ASN A 234 -17.59 8.53 -18.52
CA ASN A 234 -17.46 7.58 -19.62
C ASN A 234 -18.72 6.73 -19.76
N GLU A 235 -19.34 6.79 -20.93
CA GLU A 235 -20.49 5.96 -21.32
C GLU A 235 -20.13 4.91 -22.38
N LYS A 236 -18.89 4.91 -22.88
CA LYS A 236 -18.45 3.99 -23.92
C LYS A 236 -16.98 3.62 -23.69
N SER A 237 -16.06 3.89 -24.61
CA SER A 237 -14.71 3.30 -24.55
C SER A 237 -13.65 4.37 -24.37
N ILE A 238 -12.81 4.15 -23.37
CA ILE A 238 -11.51 4.78 -23.18
C ILE A 238 -10.48 3.65 -23.15
N GLY A 239 -9.30 3.87 -23.76
CA GLY A 239 -8.15 2.98 -23.61
C GLY A 239 -7.54 3.07 -22.21
N ASN A 240 -6.22 3.10 -22.14
CA ASN A 240 -5.51 3.28 -20.87
C ASN A 240 -5.55 4.75 -20.44
N ILE A 241 -5.68 4.97 -19.13
CA ILE A 241 -5.53 6.28 -18.53
C ILE A 241 -4.27 6.25 -17.68
N ILE A 242 -3.33 7.16 -17.97
CA ILE A 242 -2.07 7.32 -17.23
C ILE A 242 -2.01 8.76 -16.72
N GLY A 243 -2.12 8.96 -15.42
CA GLY A 243 -2.07 10.28 -14.78
C GLY A 243 -2.77 10.31 -13.44
N ASP A 244 -2.38 11.26 -12.59
CA ASP A 244 -2.94 11.38 -11.24
C ASP A 244 -4.28 12.12 -11.23
N PHE A 245 -5.18 11.71 -10.34
CA PHE A 245 -6.48 12.34 -10.11
C PHE A 245 -6.48 13.05 -8.76
N ILE A 246 -6.38 14.36 -8.77
CA ILE A 246 -6.16 15.18 -7.58
C ILE A 246 -7.28 16.19 -7.42
N ASN A 247 -7.96 16.17 -6.28
CA ASN A 247 -8.95 17.17 -5.88
C ASN A 247 -10.08 17.39 -6.92
N ASN A 248 -10.40 16.37 -7.72
CA ASN A 248 -11.54 16.47 -8.64
C ASN A 248 -12.84 16.35 -7.85
N SER A 249 -13.87 17.11 -8.26
CA SER A 249 -15.08 17.22 -7.48
C SER A 249 -16.37 17.17 -8.29
N LEU A 250 -17.40 16.61 -7.67
CA LEU A 250 -18.77 16.61 -8.18
C LEU A 250 -19.72 17.12 -7.09
N VAL A 251 -20.37 18.25 -7.35
CA VAL A 251 -21.24 18.90 -6.36
C VAL A 251 -22.65 19.08 -6.92
N SER A 252 -23.66 18.72 -6.13
CA SER A 252 -25.07 18.99 -6.45
C SER A 252 -25.83 19.52 -5.25
N SER A 253 -26.74 20.47 -5.47
CA SER A 253 -27.65 20.91 -4.41
C SER A 253 -28.94 20.09 -4.30
N SER A 254 -29.20 19.13 -5.22
CA SER A 254 -30.51 18.48 -5.28
C SER A 254 -30.54 17.09 -5.93
N SER A 255 -29.39 16.40 -6.07
CA SER A 255 -29.32 15.18 -6.87
C SER A 255 -28.33 14.15 -6.34
N TYR A 256 -28.39 12.95 -6.91
CA TYR A 256 -27.36 11.93 -6.73
C TYR A 256 -26.06 12.42 -7.38
N VAL A 257 -24.95 12.22 -6.69
CA VAL A 257 -23.61 12.54 -7.18
C VAL A 257 -22.76 11.29 -7.11
N GLN A 258 -22.09 10.96 -8.21
CA GLN A 258 -21.41 9.68 -8.38
C GLN A 258 -20.04 9.89 -9.07
N GLY A 259 -18.95 9.54 -8.39
CA GLY A 259 -17.58 9.62 -8.94
C GLY A 259 -17.05 11.05 -9.03
N GLY A 260 -16.26 11.49 -8.05
CA GLY A 260 -15.69 12.84 -8.01
C GLY A 260 -14.58 13.03 -9.04
N ALA A 261 -13.82 11.98 -9.34
CA ALA A 261 -12.90 11.93 -10.46
C ALA A 261 -13.57 11.28 -11.68
N ILE A 262 -13.89 9.98 -11.58
CA ILE A 262 -14.32 9.16 -12.71
C ILE A 262 -15.70 8.56 -12.44
N ALA A 263 -16.59 8.64 -13.41
CA ALA A 263 -17.76 7.77 -13.47
C ALA A 263 -17.73 6.93 -14.75
N ASN A 264 -17.67 5.61 -14.58
CA ASN A 264 -17.69 4.62 -15.66
C ASN A 264 -19.05 3.92 -15.69
N ASP A 265 -19.85 4.19 -16.72
CA ASP A 265 -21.25 3.75 -16.77
C ASP A 265 -21.44 2.32 -17.31
N THR A 266 -22.68 1.86 -17.36
CA THR A 266 -23.04 0.53 -17.88
C THR A 266 -22.52 0.32 -19.30
N ASN A 267 -21.87 -0.82 -19.52
CA ASN A 267 -21.18 -1.22 -20.75
C ASN A 267 -20.01 -0.32 -21.17
N ALA A 268 -19.60 0.62 -20.32
CA ALA A 268 -18.45 1.47 -20.58
C ALA A 268 -17.14 0.75 -20.20
N THR A 269 -16.11 0.90 -21.02
CA THR A 269 -14.79 0.31 -20.79
C THR A 269 -13.74 1.39 -20.56
N ILE A 270 -12.88 1.13 -19.59
CA ILE A 270 -11.57 1.74 -19.43
C ILE A 270 -10.60 0.57 -19.38
N GLU A 271 -9.59 0.55 -20.25
CA GLU A 271 -8.71 -0.61 -20.38
C GLU A 271 -7.89 -0.83 -19.10
N SER A 272 -7.22 0.21 -18.62
CA SER A 272 -6.59 0.25 -17.30
C SER A 272 -6.36 1.68 -16.84
N ILE A 273 -6.13 1.86 -15.54
CA ILE A 273 -5.87 3.16 -14.91
C ILE A 273 -4.55 3.07 -14.16
N GLN A 274 -3.59 3.94 -14.47
CA GLN A 274 -2.34 4.11 -13.75
C GLN A 274 -2.26 5.54 -13.20
N GLY A 275 -2.25 5.69 -11.89
CA GLY A 275 -2.15 7.00 -11.23
C GLY A 275 -2.80 7.01 -9.86
N SER A 276 -2.39 7.97 -9.03
CA SER A 276 -2.89 8.11 -7.67
C SER A 276 -4.22 8.88 -7.62
N PHE A 277 -5.08 8.56 -6.66
CA PHE A 277 -6.36 9.24 -6.43
C PHE A 277 -6.32 9.95 -5.08
N ILE A 278 -6.13 11.27 -5.10
CA ILE A 278 -5.88 12.06 -3.90
C ILE A 278 -6.97 13.13 -3.73
N GLY A 279 -7.67 13.11 -2.60
CA GLY A 279 -8.58 14.21 -2.23
C GLY A 279 -9.81 14.40 -3.13
N ASN A 280 -10.15 13.42 -3.99
CA ASN A 280 -11.31 13.54 -4.87
C ASN A 280 -12.59 13.42 -4.07
N ASN A 281 -13.62 14.19 -4.41
CA ASN A 281 -14.81 14.23 -3.57
C ASN A 281 -16.12 14.37 -4.35
N VAL A 282 -17.18 13.88 -3.72
CA VAL A 282 -18.55 14.11 -4.15
C VAL A 282 -19.37 14.65 -2.98
N SER A 283 -20.19 15.66 -3.24
CA SER A 283 -21.04 16.28 -2.21
C SER A 283 -22.44 16.56 -2.72
N THR A 284 -23.45 16.22 -1.91
CA THR A 284 -24.84 16.57 -2.20
C THR A 284 -25.55 17.19 -1.00
N SER A 285 -26.26 18.29 -1.21
CA SER A 285 -27.16 18.84 -0.18
C SER A 285 -28.59 18.30 -0.28
N SER A 286 -28.82 17.23 -1.04
CA SER A 286 -30.11 16.55 -1.16
C SER A 286 -30.36 15.62 0.03
N THR A 287 -31.56 15.66 0.61
CA THR A 287 -32.00 14.71 1.65
C THR A 287 -32.44 13.37 1.09
N ASP A 288 -32.79 13.34 -0.20
CA ASP A 288 -33.39 12.18 -0.87
C ASP A 288 -32.43 11.57 -1.91
N SER A 289 -31.17 11.98 -1.91
CA SER A 289 -30.16 11.52 -2.87
C SER A 289 -28.82 11.28 -2.20
N MET A 290 -28.05 10.37 -2.79
CA MET A 290 -26.83 9.87 -2.17
C MET A 290 -25.59 10.33 -2.93
N ALA A 291 -24.53 10.53 -2.17
CA ALA A 291 -23.17 10.70 -2.65
C ALA A 291 -22.47 9.32 -2.67
N ARG A 292 -21.81 8.96 -3.78
CA ARG A 292 -21.21 7.62 -3.96
C ARG A 292 -19.89 7.69 -4.72
N GLY A 293 -18.85 7.04 -4.21
CA GLY A 293 -17.54 6.98 -4.86
C GLY A 293 -16.88 8.35 -4.89
N GLY A 294 -16.20 8.73 -3.81
CA GLY A 294 -15.49 10.01 -3.69
C GLY A 294 -14.54 10.24 -4.85
N ALA A 295 -13.81 9.21 -5.26
CA ALA A 295 -13.01 9.20 -6.47
C ALA A 295 -13.77 8.59 -7.65
N ILE A 296 -14.19 7.33 -7.52
CA ILE A 296 -14.64 6.53 -8.66
C ILE A 296 -16.01 5.94 -8.39
N PHE A 297 -16.90 6.12 -9.35
CA PHE A 297 -18.12 5.35 -9.47
C PHE A 297 -18.01 4.44 -10.70
N THR A 298 -18.25 3.14 -10.54
CA THR A 298 -18.24 2.21 -11.67
C THR A 298 -19.43 1.25 -11.66
N ARG A 299 -19.96 0.94 -12.84
CA ARG A 299 -20.85 -0.19 -13.09
C ARG A 299 -20.15 -1.38 -13.74
N GLU A 300 -18.88 -1.23 -14.05
CA GLU A 300 -18.09 -2.22 -14.77
C GLU A 300 -16.80 -2.56 -14.04
N ASN A 301 -16.12 -3.59 -14.53
CA ASN A 301 -14.81 -3.98 -14.03
C ASN A 301 -13.80 -2.85 -14.23
N LEU A 302 -12.85 -2.75 -13.31
CA LEU A 302 -11.72 -1.81 -13.42
C LEU A 302 -10.42 -2.53 -13.07
N THR A 303 -9.36 -2.14 -13.78
CA THR A 303 -8.00 -2.60 -13.53
C THR A 303 -7.10 -1.39 -13.30
N PHE A 304 -6.43 -1.38 -12.15
CA PHE A 304 -5.51 -0.35 -11.71
C PHE A 304 -4.09 -0.87 -11.80
N LYS A 305 -3.16 -0.11 -12.39
CA LYS A 305 -1.76 -0.50 -12.57
C LYS A 305 -0.83 0.40 -11.80
N THR A 306 0.19 -0.18 -11.17
CA THR A 306 1.24 0.56 -10.47
C THR A 306 2.17 1.31 -11.43
N GLY A 307 2.46 0.71 -12.59
CA GLY A 307 3.50 1.18 -13.49
C GLY A 307 4.91 1.07 -12.88
N GLY A 308 5.14 0.07 -12.04
CA GLY A 308 6.41 -0.15 -11.35
C GLY A 308 6.64 0.73 -10.11
N GLN A 309 5.63 1.51 -9.69
CA GLN A 309 5.76 2.54 -8.64
C GLN A 309 4.64 2.44 -7.61
N THR A 310 4.87 3.00 -6.42
CA THR A 310 3.86 3.13 -5.37
C THR A 310 2.78 4.15 -5.77
N GLN A 311 1.54 3.70 -5.88
CA GLN A 311 0.36 4.53 -6.10
C GLN A 311 -0.51 4.55 -4.84
N VAL A 312 -1.17 5.69 -4.59
CA VAL A 312 -1.93 5.92 -3.37
C VAL A 312 -3.38 6.31 -3.70
N ILE A 313 -4.32 5.73 -2.97
CA ILE A 313 -5.72 6.16 -2.91
C ILE A 313 -5.97 6.66 -1.49
N SER A 314 -6.06 7.98 -1.32
CA SER A 314 -6.21 8.59 0.00
C SER A 314 -6.98 9.92 -0.04
N GLY A 315 -7.79 10.13 0.99
CA GLY A 315 -8.51 11.38 1.23
C GLY A 315 -9.72 11.56 0.32
N ASN A 316 -10.15 10.50 -0.36
CA ASN A 316 -11.29 10.55 -1.27
C ASN A 316 -12.59 10.37 -0.50
N THR A 317 -13.56 11.27 -0.72
CA THR A 317 -14.68 11.40 0.21
C THR A 317 -16.03 11.55 -0.46
N THR A 318 -17.06 11.03 0.21
CA THR A 318 -18.45 11.37 -0.07
C THR A 318 -19.00 12.25 1.06
N THR A 319 -19.92 13.16 0.75
CA THR A 319 -20.57 14.02 1.76
C THR A 319 -22.06 14.14 1.49
N ASP A 320 -22.87 13.87 2.52
CA ASP A 320 -24.32 13.96 2.46
C ASP A 320 -24.87 15.35 2.85
N SER A 321 -26.20 15.48 2.86
CA SER A 321 -26.88 16.74 3.19
C SER A 321 -26.81 17.15 4.66
N ASN A 322 -26.45 16.24 5.55
CA ASN A 322 -26.22 16.52 6.97
C ASN A 322 -24.77 16.94 7.27
N GLY A 323 -23.92 16.93 6.23
CA GLY A 323 -22.49 17.13 6.32
C GLY A 323 -21.75 15.93 6.89
N VAL A 324 -22.34 14.74 6.84
CA VAL A 324 -21.64 13.49 7.17
C VAL A 324 -20.67 13.20 6.04
N LYS A 325 -19.39 13.10 6.40
CA LYS A 325 -18.27 12.79 5.52
C LYS A 325 -17.94 11.32 5.65
N ASP A 326 -17.71 10.64 4.54
CA ASP A 326 -17.30 9.23 4.51
C ASP A 326 -16.08 9.10 3.61
N TYR A 327 -14.98 8.54 4.13
CA TYR A 327 -13.77 8.24 3.36
C TYR A 327 -13.97 7.00 2.49
N ASN A 328 -14.69 7.22 1.39
CA ASN A 328 -15.00 6.23 0.37
C ASN A 328 -14.41 6.67 -0.97
N ALA A 329 -13.46 5.89 -1.48
CA ALA A 329 -12.86 6.16 -2.78
C ALA A 329 -13.67 5.58 -3.92
N ILE A 330 -14.02 4.29 -3.87
CA ILE A 330 -14.59 3.55 -4.99
C ILE A 330 -15.96 2.99 -4.61
N TYR A 331 -16.96 3.29 -5.44
CA TYR A 331 -18.28 2.69 -5.37
C TYR A 331 -18.55 1.81 -6.59
N VAL A 332 -18.78 0.52 -6.34
CA VAL A 332 -19.07 -0.50 -7.36
C VAL A 332 -20.57 -0.78 -7.37
N ALA A 333 -21.26 -0.25 -8.38
CA ALA A 333 -22.72 -0.18 -8.35
C ALA A 333 -23.44 -1.46 -8.71
N ASP A 334 -22.85 -2.25 -9.61
CA ASP A 334 -23.45 -3.47 -10.13
C ASP A 334 -22.79 -4.70 -9.49
N ASN A 335 -23.55 -5.79 -9.36
CA ASN A 335 -23.13 -6.96 -8.62
C ASN A 335 -22.02 -7.75 -9.35
N SER A 336 -21.15 -8.39 -8.57
CA SER A 336 -20.12 -9.34 -9.02
C SER A 336 -19.12 -8.74 -10.02
N LYS A 337 -18.82 -7.45 -9.91
CA LYS A 337 -17.79 -6.78 -10.72
C LYS A 337 -16.41 -6.98 -10.10
N TYR A 338 -15.39 -6.98 -10.96
CA TYR A 338 -14.00 -7.16 -10.57
C TYR A 338 -13.29 -5.82 -10.46
N ILE A 339 -12.71 -5.56 -9.30
CA ILE A 339 -11.82 -4.43 -9.05
C ILE A 339 -10.43 -5.01 -8.83
N THR A 340 -9.57 -4.78 -9.81
CA THR A 340 -8.25 -5.41 -9.89
C THR A 340 -7.17 -4.38 -9.63
N PHE A 341 -6.33 -4.64 -8.64
CA PHE A 341 -5.09 -3.91 -8.38
C PHE A 341 -3.93 -4.75 -8.88
N ASP A 342 -3.41 -4.35 -10.03
CA ASP A 342 -2.32 -4.98 -10.74
C ASP A 342 -0.99 -4.30 -10.37
N THR A 343 -0.13 -5.10 -9.75
CA THR A 343 1.22 -4.77 -9.29
C THR A 343 2.29 -5.30 -10.23
N SER A 344 1.91 -5.96 -11.33
CA SER A 344 2.84 -6.49 -12.32
C SER A 344 3.77 -5.40 -12.81
N SER A 345 5.04 -5.75 -13.08
CA SER A 345 6.14 -4.81 -13.32
C SER A 345 6.66 -4.06 -12.08
N GLY A 346 6.19 -4.39 -10.87
CA GLY A 346 6.70 -3.83 -9.61
C GLY A 346 5.81 -2.77 -8.96
N GLY A 347 6.22 -2.30 -7.78
CA GLY A 347 5.56 -1.23 -7.04
C GLY A 347 4.41 -1.71 -6.15
N ALA A 348 3.63 -0.77 -5.64
CA ALA A 348 2.60 -1.05 -4.66
C ALA A 348 1.35 -0.19 -4.79
N TRP A 349 0.24 -0.68 -4.28
CA TRP A 349 -0.98 0.09 -4.05
C TRP A 349 -1.19 0.31 -2.55
N ILE A 350 -1.37 1.56 -2.15
CA ILE A 350 -1.73 1.95 -0.77
C ILE A 350 -3.18 2.45 -0.77
N LEU A 351 -4.07 1.72 -0.11
CA LEU A 351 -5.51 1.98 -0.11
C LEU A 351 -5.94 2.46 1.28
N ASN A 352 -5.94 3.79 1.48
CA ASN A 352 -6.29 4.44 2.75
C ASN A 352 -7.78 4.77 2.88
N ASP A 353 -8.55 4.56 1.82
CA ASP A 353 -9.98 4.86 1.75
C ASP A 353 -10.78 3.58 1.46
N THR A 354 -12.05 3.57 1.87
CA THR A 354 -12.95 2.43 1.68
C THR A 354 -13.28 2.17 0.21
N ILE A 355 -13.39 0.88 -0.14
CA ILE A 355 -13.97 0.39 -1.40
C ILE A 355 -15.24 -0.37 -1.05
N ASP A 356 -16.35 0.00 -1.69
CA ASP A 356 -17.64 -0.62 -1.39
C ASP A 356 -18.55 -0.77 -2.63
N VAL A 357 -19.64 -1.49 -2.42
CA VAL A 357 -20.80 -1.62 -3.34
C VAL A 357 -22.06 -0.95 -2.77
N GLY A 358 -21.89 -0.33 -1.62
CA GLY A 358 -22.92 0.17 -0.73
C GLY A 358 -22.25 1.09 0.27
N GLY A 359 -22.09 2.36 -0.08
CA GLY A 359 -21.54 3.37 0.83
C GLY A 359 -22.24 3.36 2.17
N ALA A 360 -21.59 3.90 3.20
CA ALA A 360 -22.10 3.95 4.57
C ALA A 360 -23.50 4.61 4.67
N LEU A 361 -23.88 5.35 3.63
CA LEU A 361 -25.16 6.03 3.46
C LEU A 361 -26.21 5.21 2.68
N THR A 362 -26.01 3.90 2.46
CA THR A 362 -26.91 3.07 1.63
C THR A 362 -27.35 1.76 2.30
N ALA A 363 -28.59 1.35 2.01
CA ALA A 363 -29.23 0.14 2.54
C ALA A 363 -29.16 -1.08 1.59
N ASN A 364 -28.41 -1.03 0.48
CA ASN A 364 -28.30 -2.18 -0.42
C ASN A 364 -27.17 -3.11 0.04
N THR A 365 -27.50 -3.98 0.98
CA THR A 365 -26.59 -4.98 1.56
C THR A 365 -26.40 -6.21 0.68
N SER A 366 -27.10 -6.33 -0.45
CA SER A 366 -27.12 -7.57 -1.25
C SER A 366 -26.16 -7.59 -2.44
N ASN A 367 -25.68 -6.43 -2.87
CA ASN A 367 -24.66 -6.36 -3.92
C ASN A 367 -23.31 -6.73 -3.32
N THR A 368 -22.47 -7.34 -4.14
CA THR A 368 -21.10 -7.71 -3.79
C THR A 368 -20.16 -7.40 -4.95
N PHE A 369 -18.86 -7.30 -4.67
CA PHE A 369 -17.83 -7.21 -5.70
C PHE A 369 -16.71 -8.23 -5.45
N HIS A 370 -15.81 -8.35 -6.42
CA HIS A 370 -14.62 -9.18 -6.35
C HIS A 370 -13.40 -8.28 -6.33
N PHE A 371 -12.60 -8.41 -5.28
CA PHE A 371 -11.32 -7.73 -5.16
C PHE A 371 -10.22 -8.68 -5.66
N VAL A 372 -9.32 -8.15 -6.48
CA VAL A 372 -8.19 -8.91 -7.02
C VAL A 372 -6.91 -8.12 -6.79
N ALA A 373 -5.97 -8.69 -6.05
CA ALA A 373 -4.58 -8.24 -6.02
C ALA A 373 -3.78 -9.19 -6.90
N GLN A 374 -3.24 -8.69 -8.00
CA GLN A 374 -2.45 -9.50 -8.93
C GLN A 374 -1.07 -8.89 -9.15
N GLY A 375 -0.09 -9.72 -9.41
CA GLY A 375 1.26 -9.29 -9.79
C GLY A 375 1.94 -10.31 -10.67
N ASP A 376 3.25 -10.15 -10.80
CA ASP A 376 4.15 -11.07 -11.50
C ASP A 376 5.38 -11.42 -10.64
N ASP A 377 5.30 -11.18 -9.33
CA ASP A 377 6.42 -11.45 -8.43
C ASP A 377 6.56 -12.95 -8.16
N THR A 378 7.80 -13.36 -7.88
CA THR A 378 8.07 -14.69 -7.34
C THR A 378 8.01 -14.61 -5.83
N VAL A 379 7.11 -15.36 -5.19
CA VAL A 379 7.07 -15.44 -3.73
C VAL A 379 8.32 -16.15 -3.22
N ASN A 380 9.24 -15.36 -2.67
CA ASN A 380 10.51 -15.82 -2.13
C ASN A 380 10.41 -15.86 -0.62
N GLU A 381 10.40 -17.06 -0.06
CA GLU A 381 10.38 -17.30 1.38
C GLU A 381 9.22 -16.61 2.12
N GLY A 382 8.11 -16.42 1.41
CA GLY A 382 6.90 -15.77 1.91
C GLY A 382 6.92 -14.25 1.87
N THR A 383 7.81 -13.65 1.08
CA THR A 383 7.82 -12.21 0.82
C THR A 383 7.72 -11.92 -0.67
N THR A 384 7.24 -10.72 -1.00
CA THR A 384 7.27 -10.14 -2.35
C THR A 384 7.69 -8.67 -2.26
N SER A 385 8.26 -8.16 -3.34
CA SER A 385 8.54 -6.73 -3.54
C SER A 385 7.31 -5.93 -3.98
N GLN A 386 6.31 -6.63 -4.53
CA GLN A 386 5.03 -6.11 -5.00
C GLN A 386 3.94 -6.32 -3.96
N TYR A 387 3.08 -5.34 -3.72
CA TYR A 387 1.97 -5.55 -2.80
C TYR A 387 0.80 -4.58 -2.97
N VAL A 388 -0.34 -5.00 -2.43
CA VAL A 388 -1.50 -4.15 -2.19
C VAL A 388 -1.72 -4.07 -0.68
N ALA A 389 -1.63 -2.86 -0.13
CA ALA A 389 -1.91 -2.56 1.27
C ALA A 389 -3.32 -2.00 1.41
N VAL A 390 -4.20 -2.75 2.07
CA VAL A 390 -5.54 -2.29 2.42
C VAL A 390 -5.47 -1.74 3.83
N ASN A 391 -5.50 -0.42 3.97
CA ASN A 391 -5.40 0.27 5.25
C ASN A 391 -6.76 0.75 5.77
N ASN A 392 -7.85 0.47 5.04
CA ASN A 392 -9.22 0.79 5.42
C ASN A 392 -10.13 -0.43 5.14
N ALA A 393 -11.41 -0.24 4.85
CA ALA A 393 -12.34 -1.35 4.66
C ALA A 393 -12.55 -1.74 3.19
N LEU A 394 -12.69 -3.04 2.94
CA LEU A 394 -13.40 -3.56 1.77
C LEU A 394 -14.78 -4.04 2.20
N VAL A 395 -15.83 -3.40 1.68
CA VAL A 395 -17.21 -3.64 2.13
C VAL A 395 -18.01 -4.44 1.10
N ASN A 396 -18.52 -5.60 1.52
CA ASN A 396 -19.23 -6.62 0.73
C ASN A 396 -18.38 -7.18 -0.43
N THR A 397 -17.12 -7.49 -0.15
CA THR A 397 -16.32 -8.34 -1.04
C THR A 397 -16.81 -9.77 -0.97
N LYS A 398 -17.18 -10.37 -2.09
CA LYS A 398 -17.51 -11.79 -2.14
C LYS A 398 -16.29 -12.69 -2.35
N TYR A 399 -15.37 -12.25 -3.20
CA TYR A 399 -14.10 -12.94 -3.43
C TYR A 399 -12.97 -11.94 -3.30
N VAL A 400 -11.92 -12.34 -2.59
CA VAL A 400 -10.62 -11.67 -2.51
C VAL A 400 -9.61 -12.65 -3.09
N ASN A 401 -9.14 -12.37 -4.30
CA ASN A 401 -8.15 -13.20 -4.98
C ASN A 401 -6.79 -12.51 -4.90
N VAL A 402 -5.76 -13.24 -4.47
CA VAL A 402 -4.38 -12.74 -4.41
C VAL A 402 -3.51 -13.67 -5.25
N GLU A 403 -2.81 -13.11 -6.23
CA GLU A 403 -2.01 -13.87 -7.19
C GLU A 403 -0.65 -13.23 -7.45
N ASN A 404 0.44 -13.97 -7.23
CA ASN A 404 1.83 -13.53 -7.51
C ASN A 404 2.20 -12.17 -6.90
N THR A 405 1.63 -11.86 -5.72
CA THR A 405 1.82 -10.60 -5.00
C THR A 405 1.48 -10.79 -3.52
N THR A 406 1.67 -9.75 -2.72
CA THR A 406 1.22 -9.69 -1.32
C THR A 406 -0.05 -8.86 -1.20
N LEU A 407 -1.04 -9.38 -0.49
CA LEU A 407 -2.10 -8.56 0.11
C LEU A 407 -1.77 -8.40 1.60
N LYS A 408 -1.64 -7.16 2.06
CA LYS A 408 -1.38 -6.86 3.48
C LYS A 408 -2.35 -5.85 4.05
N PHE A 409 -2.53 -5.91 5.36
CA PHE A 409 -3.27 -4.91 6.11
C PHE A 409 -2.36 -3.92 6.81
N GLY A 410 -2.87 -2.72 6.99
CA GLY A 410 -2.20 -1.66 7.71
C GLY A 410 -3.20 -0.78 8.41
N GLU A 411 -2.68 0.15 9.20
CA GLU A 411 -3.51 1.15 9.86
C GLU A 411 -3.34 2.50 9.18
N TYR A 412 -4.46 3.19 9.02
CA TYR A 412 -4.44 4.59 8.62
C TYR A 412 -5.58 5.34 9.29
N THR A 413 -5.28 6.54 9.78
CA THR A 413 -6.26 7.44 10.39
C THR A 413 -6.26 8.75 9.62
N HIS A 414 -7.43 9.14 9.13
CA HIS A 414 -7.68 10.45 8.57
C HIS A 414 -7.92 11.50 9.66
N GLU A 415 -7.83 12.78 9.29
CA GLU A 415 -8.03 13.92 10.21
C GLU A 415 -9.37 13.89 10.99
N ALA A 416 -9.26 14.17 12.30
CA ALA A 416 -10.27 14.32 13.35
C ALA A 416 -11.58 13.52 13.23
N ASN A 417 -11.66 12.43 14.01
CA ASN A 417 -12.88 11.71 14.35
C ASN A 417 -13.89 12.64 15.04
N SER A 418 -14.88 13.11 14.31
CA SER A 418 -16.12 13.65 14.88
C SER A 418 -17.26 12.70 14.58
N ASP A 419 -18.38 12.81 15.30
CA ASP A 419 -19.60 11.98 15.10
C ASP A 419 -20.19 12.06 13.67
N LYS A 420 -19.62 12.89 12.80
CA LYS A 420 -20.02 13.09 11.40
C LYS A 420 -18.98 12.58 10.39
N VAL A 421 -17.98 11.81 10.82
CA VAL A 421 -16.99 11.24 9.90
C VAL A 421 -17.03 9.71 10.01
N LEU A 422 -17.28 9.06 8.89
CA LEU A 422 -17.34 7.60 8.74
C LEU A 422 -16.05 7.12 8.08
N HIS A 423 -15.59 5.93 8.50
CA HIS A 423 -14.37 5.29 8.02
C HIS A 423 -13.12 6.18 8.10
N ALA A 424 -13.07 7.06 9.11
CA ALA A 424 -11.92 7.91 9.38
C ALA A 424 -10.73 7.12 9.93
N GLU A 425 -11.00 6.03 10.63
CA GLU A 425 -10.00 5.07 11.12
C GLU A 425 -10.15 3.78 10.33
N GLY A 426 -9.05 3.26 9.81
CA GLY A 426 -8.99 1.99 9.12
C GLY A 426 -7.84 1.15 9.65
N LYS A 427 -8.05 -0.16 9.74
CA LYS A 427 -7.04 -1.16 10.13
C LYS A 427 -6.88 -2.31 9.12
N GLY A 428 -7.41 -2.12 7.90
CA GLY A 428 -7.48 -3.20 6.92
C GLY A 428 -8.49 -4.26 7.32
N GLU A 429 -9.71 -4.21 6.77
CA GLU A 429 -10.76 -5.16 7.16
C GLU A 429 -11.66 -5.58 5.99
N PHE A 430 -12.26 -6.76 6.13
CA PHE A 430 -13.36 -7.22 5.27
C PHE A 430 -14.66 -7.10 6.04
N VAL A 431 -15.55 -6.22 5.58
CA VAL A 431 -16.81 -5.91 6.25
C VAL A 431 -17.96 -6.37 5.37
N SER A 432 -18.98 -6.99 5.97
CA SER A 432 -20.27 -7.17 5.32
C SER A 432 -21.29 -6.23 5.95
N ALA A 433 -22.06 -5.52 5.14
CA ALA A 433 -23.04 -4.54 5.60
C ALA A 433 -24.19 -5.17 6.40
N ASP A 434 -24.43 -6.47 6.25
CA ASP A 434 -25.41 -7.24 7.04
C ASP A 434 -24.79 -8.04 8.20
N GLY A 435 -23.47 -7.88 8.43
CA GLY A 435 -22.72 -8.61 9.45
C GLY A 435 -22.44 -10.08 9.11
N SER A 436 -22.74 -10.53 7.89
CA SER A 436 -22.46 -11.92 7.46
C SER A 436 -20.98 -12.16 7.14
N SER A 437 -20.54 -13.42 7.21
CA SER A 437 -19.21 -13.86 6.78
C SER A 437 -19.27 -14.44 5.36
N ASP A 438 -19.47 -13.58 4.35
CA ASP A 438 -19.63 -14.00 2.95
C ASP A 438 -18.34 -13.88 2.10
N THR A 439 -17.31 -13.20 2.61
CA THR A 439 -16.03 -13.02 1.93
C THR A 439 -15.24 -14.33 1.84
N SER A 440 -14.88 -14.76 0.63
CA SER A 440 -13.96 -15.89 0.41
C SER A 440 -12.60 -15.40 -0.05
N VAL A 441 -11.53 -15.84 0.62
CA VAL A 441 -10.14 -15.51 0.26
C VAL A 441 -9.52 -16.67 -0.52
N ARG A 442 -8.87 -16.36 -1.63
CA ARG A 442 -8.12 -17.32 -2.45
C ARG A 442 -6.71 -16.81 -2.73
N LEU A 443 -5.72 -17.67 -2.48
CA LEU A 443 -4.30 -17.39 -2.72
C LEU A 443 -3.76 -18.30 -3.82
N THR A 444 -3.08 -17.73 -4.80
CA THR A 444 -2.36 -18.43 -5.87
C THR A 444 -0.94 -17.91 -5.95
N ASN A 445 0.04 -18.67 -5.44
CA ASN A 445 1.44 -18.19 -5.32
C ASN A 445 1.51 -16.78 -4.72
N ALA A 446 0.99 -16.62 -3.49
CA ALA A 446 0.72 -15.31 -2.91
C ALA A 446 0.99 -15.30 -1.40
N VAL A 447 1.13 -14.09 -0.88
CA VAL A 447 1.28 -13.82 0.55
C VAL A 447 0.06 -13.07 1.04
N PHE A 448 -0.51 -13.52 2.17
CA PHE A 448 -1.56 -12.83 2.89
C PHE A 448 -1.03 -12.42 4.25
N ASP A 449 -0.76 -11.13 4.40
CA ASP A 449 0.04 -10.61 5.51
C ASP A 449 -0.84 -9.83 6.50
N LEU A 450 -1.06 -10.46 7.67
CA LEU A 450 -1.76 -9.89 8.82
C LEU A 450 -0.78 -9.35 9.86
N ALA A 451 0.53 -9.45 9.61
CA ALA A 451 1.54 -9.00 10.56
C ALA A 451 1.69 -7.48 10.53
N ASN A 452 0.71 -6.77 11.10
CA ASN A 452 0.66 -5.31 11.17
C ASN A 452 0.84 -4.76 12.60
N GLY A 453 1.10 -5.63 13.58
CA GLY A 453 1.25 -5.30 15.00
C GLY A 453 -0.08 -5.18 15.76
N TYR A 454 -1.20 -5.45 15.09
CA TYR A 454 -2.52 -5.59 15.68
C TYR A 454 -2.93 -7.05 15.75
N ARG A 455 -3.95 -7.31 16.57
CA ARG A 455 -4.61 -8.60 16.60
C ARG A 455 -5.78 -8.56 15.62
N ASP A 456 -5.58 -9.12 14.43
CA ASP A 456 -6.58 -9.17 13.37
C ASP A 456 -7.50 -10.36 13.54
N VAL A 457 -8.81 -10.11 13.46
CA VAL A 457 -9.85 -11.15 13.54
C VAL A 457 -10.71 -11.08 12.29
N LEU A 458 -10.54 -12.06 11.40
CA LEU A 458 -11.19 -12.09 10.09
C LEU A 458 -12.30 -13.13 10.06
N SER A 459 -13.50 -12.71 9.68
CA SER A 459 -14.64 -13.60 9.43
C SER A 459 -14.78 -13.87 7.93
N LEU A 460 -14.57 -15.11 7.51
CA LEU A 460 -14.54 -15.56 6.12
C LEU A 460 -15.57 -16.65 5.85
N LYS A 461 -16.04 -16.74 4.62
CA LYS A 461 -16.80 -17.88 4.12
C LYS A 461 -15.90 -19.06 3.75
N LYS A 462 -14.77 -18.76 3.10
CA LYS A 462 -13.79 -19.76 2.66
C LYS A 462 -12.39 -19.17 2.69
N PHE A 463 -11.42 -20.03 2.92
CA PHE A 463 -10.00 -19.71 2.76
C PHE A 463 -9.34 -20.82 1.95
N GLU A 464 -8.79 -20.49 0.79
CA GLU A 464 -8.28 -21.48 -0.17
C GLU A 464 -6.90 -21.09 -0.69
N VAL A 465 -5.93 -22.01 -0.59
CA VAL A 465 -4.66 -21.91 -1.31
C VAL A 465 -4.69 -22.85 -2.49
N ILE A 466 -4.45 -22.32 -3.69
CA ILE A 466 -4.42 -23.08 -4.94
C ILE A 466 -2.98 -23.53 -5.20
N ALA A 467 -2.83 -24.81 -5.59
CA ALA A 467 -1.56 -25.34 -6.06
C ALA A 467 -1.26 -24.84 -7.48
N ASP A 468 0.01 -24.59 -7.78
CA ASP A 468 0.45 -24.33 -9.14
C ASP A 468 0.29 -25.56 -10.06
N ASP A 469 0.58 -25.38 -11.35
CA ASP A 469 0.49 -26.46 -12.36
C ASP A 469 1.39 -27.68 -12.04
N ALA A 470 2.41 -27.51 -11.19
CA ALA A 470 3.27 -28.58 -10.70
C ALA A 470 2.75 -29.25 -9.42
N GLY A 471 1.58 -28.83 -8.92
CA GLY A 471 0.96 -29.33 -7.70
C GLY A 471 1.59 -28.77 -6.42
N LYS A 472 2.40 -27.72 -6.50
CA LYS A 472 3.06 -27.11 -5.35
C LYS A 472 2.21 -25.96 -4.82
N TYR A 473 1.97 -25.96 -3.51
CA TYR A 473 1.30 -24.87 -2.82
C TYR A 473 2.33 -23.81 -2.41
N ASN A 474 2.15 -22.60 -2.91
CA ASN A 474 3.00 -21.43 -2.60
C ASN A 474 2.17 -20.30 -1.96
N GLY A 475 1.27 -20.64 -1.04
CA GLY A 475 0.53 -19.66 -0.23
C GLY A 475 1.18 -19.47 1.14
N TYR A 476 1.37 -18.22 1.54
CA TYR A 476 1.92 -17.84 2.84
C TYR A 476 0.93 -16.96 3.61
N VAL A 477 0.86 -17.15 4.92
CA VAL A 477 0.11 -16.27 5.83
C VAL A 477 1.05 -15.78 6.92
N HIS A 478 1.12 -14.47 7.11
CA HIS A 478 1.83 -13.88 8.24
C HIS A 478 0.85 -13.66 9.40
N LEU A 479 1.28 -13.95 10.63
CA LEU A 479 0.47 -13.86 11.84
C LEU A 479 1.27 -13.22 12.98
N ASN A 480 0.65 -12.30 13.72
CA ASN A 480 1.14 -11.77 14.99
C ASN A 480 0.77 -12.71 16.15
N LEU A 481 1.72 -12.95 17.06
CA LEU A 481 1.47 -13.58 18.36
C LEU A 481 1.78 -12.61 19.48
N ASP A 482 0.82 -12.43 20.38
CA ASP A 482 1.00 -11.77 21.67
C ASP A 482 1.32 -12.82 22.73
N ILE A 483 2.61 -12.97 23.04
CA ILE A 483 3.12 -14.01 23.93
C ILE A 483 2.62 -13.80 25.37
N ALA A 484 2.51 -12.54 25.79
CA ALA A 484 2.08 -12.15 27.13
C ALA A 484 0.60 -12.50 27.39
N ASN A 485 -0.26 -12.44 26.37
CA ASN A 485 -1.69 -12.73 26.50
C ASN A 485 -2.09 -14.10 25.93
N GLY A 486 -1.20 -14.77 25.17
CA GLY A 486 -1.52 -16.05 24.54
C GLY A 486 -2.52 -15.90 23.39
N THR A 487 -2.51 -14.76 22.71
CA THR A 487 -3.45 -14.46 21.63
C THR A 487 -2.71 -14.30 20.31
N SER A 488 -3.43 -14.49 19.20
CA SER A 488 -2.89 -14.28 17.86
C SER A 488 -3.93 -13.63 16.96
N ASP A 489 -3.50 -13.30 15.74
CA ASP A 489 -4.43 -13.14 14.63
C ASP A 489 -5.26 -14.42 14.42
N VAL A 490 -6.51 -14.25 13.99
CA VAL A 490 -7.49 -15.34 13.90
C VAL A 490 -8.29 -15.29 12.60
N LEU A 491 -8.34 -16.43 11.91
CA LEU A 491 -9.24 -16.69 10.79
C LEU A 491 -10.46 -17.50 11.24
N TYR A 492 -11.64 -16.89 11.28
CA TYR A 492 -12.92 -17.58 11.47
C TYR A 492 -13.53 -17.93 10.11
N VAL A 493 -13.52 -19.22 9.74
CA VAL A 493 -13.99 -19.67 8.43
C VAL A 493 -15.31 -20.43 8.54
N ASP A 494 -16.42 -19.78 8.20
CA ASP A 494 -17.78 -20.34 8.27
C ASP A 494 -18.03 -21.52 7.32
N GLY A 495 -17.13 -21.72 6.35
CA GLY A 495 -17.14 -22.86 5.44
C GLY A 495 -15.84 -23.65 5.50
N THR A 496 -15.11 -23.63 4.40
CA THR A 496 -13.99 -24.54 4.13
C THR A 496 -12.65 -23.81 4.15
N ILE A 497 -11.69 -24.43 4.84
CA ILE A 497 -10.25 -24.18 4.66
C ILE A 497 -9.73 -25.29 3.75
N SER A 498 -8.96 -24.96 2.72
CA SER A 498 -8.38 -25.96 1.81
C SER A 498 -7.06 -25.51 1.20
N GLY A 499 -6.25 -26.49 0.81
CA GLY A 499 -4.89 -26.25 0.30
C GLY A 499 -3.87 -26.12 1.41
N LYS A 500 -2.59 -26.35 1.08
CA LYS A 500 -1.50 -26.26 2.06
C LYS A 500 -1.04 -24.82 2.19
N THR A 501 -0.93 -24.36 3.44
CA THR A 501 -0.58 -22.98 3.79
C THR A 501 0.68 -22.98 4.65
N LYS A 502 1.61 -22.10 4.33
CA LYS A 502 2.82 -21.87 5.12
C LYS A 502 2.60 -20.66 6.03
N LEU A 503 2.96 -20.79 7.30
CA LEU A 503 2.81 -19.73 8.30
C LEU A 503 4.15 -19.05 8.53
N ILE A 504 4.13 -17.72 8.55
CA ILE A 504 5.22 -16.87 9.03
C ILE A 504 4.74 -16.23 10.32
N VAL A 505 5.42 -16.56 11.41
CA VAL A 505 5.00 -16.20 12.77
C VAL A 505 5.82 -15.02 13.25
N HIS A 506 5.15 -13.94 13.62
CA HIS A 506 5.75 -12.75 14.24
C HIS A 506 5.40 -12.76 15.73
N ALA A 507 6.31 -13.25 16.57
CA ALA A 507 6.15 -13.15 18.02
C ALA A 507 6.45 -11.72 18.50
N ASP A 508 5.70 -11.21 19.47
CA ASP A 508 5.94 -9.89 20.05
C ASP A 508 7.10 -9.85 21.07
N SER A 509 7.60 -11.02 21.48
CA SER A 509 8.73 -11.19 22.40
C SER A 509 9.39 -12.56 22.26
N ASP A 510 10.58 -12.69 22.85
CA ASP A 510 11.40 -13.90 22.93
C ASP A 510 11.05 -14.81 24.13
N ALA A 511 10.08 -14.39 24.95
CA ALA A 511 9.75 -15.04 26.20
C ALA A 511 9.22 -16.46 26.00
N GLN A 512 9.73 -17.40 26.81
CA GLN A 512 9.22 -18.76 26.82
C GLN A 512 7.77 -18.80 27.33
N THR A 513 6.94 -19.65 26.72
CA THR A 513 5.51 -19.76 27.06
C THR A 513 4.97 -21.16 26.80
N ASP A 514 4.00 -21.60 27.62
CA ASP A 514 3.24 -22.84 27.46
C ASP A 514 1.83 -22.62 26.88
N LYS A 515 1.51 -21.37 26.52
CA LYS A 515 0.20 -20.97 26.01
C LYS A 515 -0.05 -21.52 24.60
N LYS A 516 -1.35 -21.61 24.27
CA LYS A 516 -1.84 -21.98 22.94
C LYS A 516 -2.30 -20.74 22.19
N PHE A 517 -1.85 -20.60 20.96
CA PHE A 517 -2.20 -19.46 20.10
C PHE A 517 -3.13 -19.92 18.99
N TYR A 518 -4.43 -19.72 19.17
CA TYR A 518 -5.45 -20.14 18.20
C TYR A 518 -5.52 -19.18 17.03
N PHE A 519 -5.20 -19.66 15.82
CA PHE A 519 -5.12 -18.80 14.64
C PHE A 519 -6.15 -19.12 13.55
N ALA A 520 -6.83 -20.26 13.62
CA ALA A 520 -7.87 -20.58 12.66
C ALA A 520 -8.97 -21.46 13.25
N TYR A 521 -10.20 -21.19 12.84
CA TYR A 521 -11.40 -21.97 13.14
C TYR A 521 -12.15 -22.27 11.85
N SER A 522 -12.74 -23.46 11.72
CA SER A 522 -13.59 -23.74 10.57
C SER A 522 -14.79 -24.65 10.88
N LYS A 523 -15.82 -24.53 10.03
CA LYS A 523 -16.95 -25.48 9.96
C LYS A 523 -16.70 -26.61 8.95
N ASN A 524 -15.44 -26.77 8.52
CA ASN A 524 -15.06 -27.75 7.51
C ASN A 524 -15.52 -29.17 7.90
N GLU A 525 -16.05 -29.92 6.93
CA GLU A 525 -16.41 -31.33 7.14
C GLU A 525 -15.25 -32.19 6.66
N PHE A 526 -14.60 -32.90 7.58
CA PHE A 526 -13.52 -33.83 7.25
C PHE A 526 -14.05 -35.25 7.11
N THR A 527 -13.60 -35.95 6.09
CA THR A 527 -13.75 -37.40 5.91
C THR A 527 -12.67 -38.14 6.71
N ALA A 528 -12.80 -39.47 6.82
CA ALA A 528 -11.82 -40.29 7.55
C ALA A 528 -10.41 -40.29 6.92
N ASP A 529 -10.30 -39.92 5.64
CA ASP A 529 -9.05 -39.88 4.90
C ASP A 529 -8.39 -38.50 4.90
N ASP A 530 -9.07 -37.47 5.42
CA ASP A 530 -8.51 -36.13 5.52
C ASP A 530 -7.54 -36.01 6.70
N ASP A 531 -6.42 -35.33 6.48
CA ASP A 531 -5.47 -34.94 7.52
C ASP A 531 -5.51 -33.42 7.73
N PRO A 532 -6.28 -32.92 8.72
CA PRO A 532 -6.37 -31.49 9.00
C PRO A 532 -5.06 -30.83 9.40
N LEU A 533 -4.08 -31.58 9.93
CA LEU A 533 -2.76 -31.04 10.27
C LEU A 533 -1.94 -30.72 9.02
N SER A 534 -2.23 -31.37 7.89
CA SER A 534 -1.51 -31.14 6.63
C SER A 534 -1.78 -29.78 5.98
N TYR A 535 -2.78 -29.04 6.46
CA TYR A 535 -3.24 -27.78 5.86
C TYR A 535 -2.36 -26.59 6.26
N PHE A 536 -1.67 -26.66 7.40
CA PHE A 536 -0.82 -25.58 7.90
C PHE A 536 0.53 -26.12 8.35
N SER A 537 1.58 -25.35 8.09
CA SER A 537 2.93 -25.64 8.58
C SER A 537 3.65 -24.34 8.89
N VAL A 538 4.35 -24.27 10.01
CA VAL A 538 5.23 -23.13 10.31
C VAL A 538 6.43 -23.20 9.38
N TYR A 539 6.64 -22.12 8.64
CA TYR A 539 7.75 -21.98 7.70
C TYR A 539 8.87 -21.13 8.28
N ARG A 540 8.52 -20.03 8.97
CA ARG A 540 9.47 -19.12 9.63
C ARG A 540 8.86 -18.54 10.90
N VAL A 541 9.73 -18.21 11.85
CA VAL A 541 9.39 -17.52 13.10
C VAL A 541 10.36 -16.35 13.26
N TYR A 542 9.83 -15.18 13.57
CA TYR A 542 10.59 -13.98 13.91
C TYR A 542 10.51 -13.70 15.41
N LYS A 543 11.58 -13.10 15.97
CA LYS A 543 11.71 -12.62 17.37
C LYS A 543 11.57 -13.65 18.49
N SER A 544 11.34 -14.92 18.16
CA SER A 544 11.38 -16.02 19.12
C SER A 544 12.60 -16.90 18.86
N PRO A 545 13.39 -17.26 19.88
CA PRO A 545 14.47 -18.23 19.77
C PRO A 545 13.95 -19.66 19.64
N PHE A 546 12.63 -19.86 19.76
CA PHE A 546 11.95 -21.15 19.68
C PHE A 546 11.07 -21.24 18.44
N MET A 547 11.01 -22.43 17.83
CA MET A 547 10.03 -22.75 16.80
C MET A 547 8.65 -23.06 17.40
N TYR A 548 7.62 -23.07 16.54
CA TYR A 548 6.25 -23.40 16.93
C TYR A 548 5.73 -24.60 16.13
N ASP A 549 5.01 -25.49 16.80
CA ASP A 549 4.31 -26.60 16.17
C ASP A 549 2.87 -26.22 15.86
N VAL A 550 2.39 -26.63 14.67
CA VAL A 550 0.97 -26.57 14.33
C VAL A 550 0.25 -27.75 14.98
N ASN A 551 -0.80 -27.44 15.71
CA ASN A 551 -1.67 -28.41 16.35
C ASN A 551 -3.11 -28.26 15.83
N TYR A 552 -3.88 -29.34 15.99
CA TYR A 552 -5.28 -29.43 15.55
C TYR A 552 -6.15 -29.96 16.69
N ALA A 553 -7.37 -29.43 16.79
CA ALA A 553 -8.41 -29.94 17.66
C ALA A 553 -9.75 -29.98 16.92
N ALA A 554 -10.41 -31.14 16.96
CA ALA A 554 -11.83 -31.25 16.63
C ALA A 554 -12.63 -30.63 17.79
N VAL A 555 -13.34 -29.54 17.52
CA VAL A 555 -14.16 -28.81 18.48
C VAL A 555 -15.55 -29.41 18.46
N GLY A 556 -15.91 -30.15 19.52
CA GLY A 556 -17.22 -30.79 19.66
C GLY A 556 -17.91 -30.34 20.95
N GLY A 557 -18.73 -29.29 20.86
CA GLY A 557 -19.81 -28.95 21.80
C GLY A 557 -19.45 -28.70 23.27
N ALA A 558 -19.52 -27.42 23.67
CA ALA A 558 -19.41 -26.86 25.03
C ALA A 558 -17.98 -26.75 25.61
N ASN A 559 -17.64 -25.51 26.00
CA ASN A 559 -16.38 -25.03 26.59
C ASN A 559 -15.17 -24.96 25.67
N PHE A 560 -15.28 -24.16 24.60
CA PHE A 560 -14.10 -23.60 23.94
C PHE A 560 -14.08 -22.09 24.18
N ALA A 561 -12.98 -21.56 24.72
CA ALA A 561 -12.79 -20.12 24.77
C ALA A 561 -12.61 -19.64 23.33
N VAL A 562 -13.68 -19.12 22.74
CA VAL A 562 -13.59 -18.41 21.47
C VAL A 562 -12.84 -17.11 21.79
N ALA A 563 -11.79 -16.81 21.04
CA ALA A 563 -10.95 -15.65 21.31
C ALA A 563 -11.69 -14.31 21.06
N ASP A 564 -12.91 -14.40 20.54
CA ASP A 564 -13.94 -13.37 20.44
C ASP A 564 -15.22 -13.87 21.14
N ALA A 565 -15.67 -13.14 22.17
CA ALA A 565 -16.85 -13.47 22.95
C ALA A 565 -18.16 -13.38 22.14
N ASP A 566 -18.18 -12.58 21.06
CA ASP A 566 -19.37 -12.42 20.20
C ASP A 566 -19.58 -13.65 19.28
N LYS A 567 -18.58 -14.53 19.19
CA LYS A 567 -18.63 -15.80 18.45
C LYS A 567 -18.84 -17.00 19.40
N GLU A 568 -19.05 -16.75 20.70
CA GLU A 568 -19.35 -17.78 21.70
C GLU A 568 -20.74 -18.39 21.42
N GLY A 569 -20.77 -19.62 20.89
CA GLY A 569 -22.00 -20.32 20.50
C GLY A 569 -22.08 -20.68 19.01
N ASP A 570 -21.17 -20.17 18.17
CA ASP A 570 -21.03 -20.64 16.79
C ASP A 570 -20.48 -22.08 16.77
N GLU A 571 -21.18 -23.00 16.08
CA GLU A 571 -20.79 -24.41 15.95
C GLU A 571 -19.58 -24.59 15.01
N TYR A 572 -18.41 -24.04 15.36
CA TYR A 572 -17.15 -24.39 14.70
C TYR A 572 -16.74 -25.81 15.12
N LYS A 573 -16.30 -26.59 14.13
CA LYS A 573 -15.97 -28.01 14.30
C LYS A 573 -14.48 -28.27 14.43
N ASN A 574 -13.66 -27.31 14.01
CA ASN A 574 -12.22 -27.48 13.86
C ASN A 574 -11.50 -26.23 14.35
N ALA A 575 -10.39 -26.40 15.05
CA ALA A 575 -9.49 -25.33 15.44
C ALA A 575 -8.03 -25.72 15.20
N TRP A 576 -7.24 -24.76 14.73
CA TRP A 576 -5.78 -24.86 14.63
C TRP A 576 -5.13 -23.86 15.58
N TYR A 577 -4.03 -24.29 16.19
CA TYR A 577 -3.29 -23.48 17.14
C TYR A 577 -1.80 -23.78 17.12
N LEU A 578 -1.01 -22.81 17.55
CA LEU A 578 0.43 -22.93 17.72
C LEU A 578 0.77 -23.21 19.19
N THR A 579 1.81 -24.01 19.41
CA THR A 579 2.50 -24.16 20.70
C THR A 579 3.98 -24.02 20.49
N MET A 580 4.64 -23.28 21.37
CA MET A 580 6.10 -23.18 21.37
C MET A 580 6.72 -24.55 21.62
N ASN A 581 7.74 -24.91 20.85
CA ASN A 581 8.47 -26.16 21.00
C ASN A 581 9.91 -25.89 21.48
N SER A 582 10.66 -26.95 21.78
CA SER A 582 12.04 -26.83 22.29
C SER A 582 13.10 -26.72 21.19
N THR A 583 12.70 -26.61 19.92
CA THR A 583 13.64 -26.53 18.80
C THR A 583 14.14 -25.11 18.68
N VAL A 584 15.45 -24.93 18.67
CA VAL A 584 16.09 -23.62 18.47
C VAL A 584 15.76 -23.10 17.06
N ASN A 585 15.28 -21.87 17.01
CA ASN A 585 15.06 -21.12 15.79
C ASN A 585 16.39 -20.57 15.26
N ASN A 586 17.15 -21.40 14.56
CA ASN A 586 18.43 -21.00 13.94
C ASN A 586 18.29 -20.02 12.75
N GLY A 587 17.08 -19.53 12.45
CA GLY A 587 16.74 -18.84 11.21
C GLY A 587 16.53 -17.33 11.33
N GLN A 588 17.35 -16.61 12.12
CA GLN A 588 17.25 -15.18 12.50
C GLN A 588 16.59 -14.90 13.87
N PHE A 589 17.04 -15.61 14.90
CA PHE A 589 17.16 -14.96 16.20
C PHE A 589 18.42 -14.08 16.13
N VAL A 590 18.24 -12.76 15.95
CA VAL A 590 19.33 -11.81 16.18
C VAL A 590 19.18 -11.42 17.65
N GLU A 591 20.00 -12.02 18.51
CA GLU A 591 20.34 -11.33 19.77
C GLU A 591 21.05 -10.03 19.38
N ASP A 592 20.92 -9.01 20.22
CA ASP A 592 21.62 -7.73 20.10
C ASP A 592 23.16 -7.88 20.34
N ASP A 593 23.71 -9.04 20.01
CA ASP A 593 25.09 -9.46 20.23
C ASP A 593 25.78 -9.59 18.87
N ASN A 594 26.68 -8.62 18.59
CA ASN A 594 27.56 -8.56 17.43
C ASN A 594 28.15 -9.94 17.07
N THR A 595 27.53 -10.63 16.13
CA THR A 595 28.07 -11.87 15.55
C THR A 595 27.90 -11.83 14.04
N GLY A 596 28.95 -11.39 13.34
CA GLY A 596 29.04 -11.52 11.89
C GLY A 596 29.68 -10.33 11.19
N GLY A 597 30.99 -10.14 11.37
CA GLY A 597 31.82 -9.26 10.56
C GLY A 597 33.25 -9.80 10.48
N ASP A 598 33.99 -9.41 9.43
CA ASP A 598 35.37 -9.84 9.17
C ASP A 598 36.35 -9.46 10.31
N ASP A 599 36.01 -8.42 11.08
CA ASP A 599 36.70 -7.95 12.29
C ASP A 599 35.74 -8.00 13.50
N ASN A 600 36.14 -8.66 14.58
CA ASN A 600 35.35 -8.71 15.82
C ASN A 600 36.00 -7.85 16.91
N THR A 601 35.29 -6.79 17.33
CA THR A 601 35.67 -5.94 18.49
C THR A 601 34.58 -5.97 19.57
N GLY A 602 34.91 -6.53 20.75
CA GLY A 602 34.02 -6.57 21.91
C GLY A 602 34.54 -5.73 23.09
N THR A 603 33.70 -4.89 23.69
CA THR A 603 34.03 -4.11 24.90
C THR A 603 32.96 -4.24 25.99
N GLY A 604 33.28 -4.91 27.09
CA GLY A 604 32.54 -4.89 28.37
C GLY A 604 31.60 -6.07 28.66
N GLY A 605 31.74 -6.65 29.85
CA GLY A 605 30.97 -7.76 30.44
C GLY A 605 31.86 -8.54 31.43
N ASP A 606 31.31 -9.38 32.31
CA ASP A 606 32.12 -10.24 33.22
C ASP A 606 32.84 -11.35 32.42
N ASP A 607 32.24 -11.83 31.32
CA ASP A 607 32.82 -12.81 30.38
C ASP A 607 32.70 -12.29 28.94
N ASN A 608 33.74 -12.45 28.11
CA ASN A 608 33.71 -12.04 26.70
C ASN A 608 34.13 -13.21 25.78
N THR A 609 33.29 -13.57 24.80
CA THR A 609 33.54 -14.72 23.90
C THR A 609 33.41 -14.32 22.42
N GLY A 610 34.52 -14.39 21.66
CA GLY A 610 34.56 -14.14 20.21
C GLY A 610 34.73 -15.42 19.40
N THR A 611 33.91 -15.61 18.34
CA THR A 611 34.01 -16.74 17.40
C THR A 611 34.03 -16.25 15.94
N GLY A 612 35.13 -16.50 15.22
CA GLY A 612 35.32 -16.15 13.79
C GLY A 612 35.79 -14.70 13.51
N GLY A 613 36.41 -14.49 12.33
CA GLY A 613 37.07 -13.25 11.89
C GLY A 613 38.55 -13.50 11.50
N ASP A 614 39.19 -12.62 10.73
CA ASP A 614 40.65 -12.67 10.47
C ASP A 614 41.42 -12.08 11.69
N ASP A 615 40.87 -11.05 12.34
CA ASP A 615 41.40 -10.43 13.57
C ASP A 615 40.35 -10.42 14.70
N ASN A 616 40.71 -10.90 15.90
CA ASN A 616 39.87 -10.83 17.10
C ASN A 616 40.48 -9.88 18.15
N THR A 617 39.75 -8.83 18.57
CA THR A 617 40.19 -7.90 19.63
C THR A 617 39.16 -7.77 20.76
N GLY A 618 39.52 -8.18 21.99
CA GLY A 618 38.68 -8.06 23.19
C GLY A 618 39.29 -7.17 24.28
N THR A 619 38.53 -6.23 24.83
CA THR A 619 38.98 -5.40 25.96
C THR A 619 37.99 -5.43 27.15
N GLY A 620 38.40 -6.01 28.28
CA GLY A 620 37.73 -6.00 29.59
C GLY A 620 36.72 -7.13 29.87
N GLY A 621 36.89 -7.78 31.04
CA GLY A 621 36.09 -8.82 31.70
C GLY A 621 36.95 -9.58 32.72
N ASP A 622 36.43 -10.53 33.51
CA ASP A 622 37.24 -11.44 34.35
C ASP A 622 37.79 -12.60 33.49
N ASP A 623 37.00 -13.11 32.53
CA ASP A 623 37.42 -14.16 31.59
C ASP A 623 37.25 -13.73 30.11
N ASN A 624 38.29 -13.93 29.28
CA ASN A 624 38.24 -13.56 27.86
C ASN A 624 38.62 -14.77 26.97
N THR A 625 37.72 -15.19 26.07
CA THR A 625 37.89 -16.39 25.22
C THR A 625 37.75 -16.08 23.73
N GLY A 626 38.80 -16.31 22.94
CA GLY A 626 38.81 -16.11 21.49
C GLY A 626 39.02 -17.41 20.70
N THR A 627 38.21 -17.63 19.66
CA THR A 627 38.30 -18.76 18.72
C THR A 627 38.30 -18.31 17.25
N GLY A 628 39.45 -18.41 16.58
CA GLY A 628 39.63 -18.17 15.12
C GLY A 628 40.26 -16.81 14.72
N GLY A 629 40.87 -16.80 13.51
CA GLY A 629 41.58 -15.67 12.86
C GLY A 629 43.10 -15.85 12.80
N ASP A 630 43.82 -15.08 11.96
CA ASP A 630 45.29 -15.07 11.87
C ASP A 630 45.91 -14.39 13.11
N ASP A 631 45.30 -13.32 13.65
CA ASP A 631 45.77 -12.60 14.84
C ASP A 631 44.68 -12.52 15.95
N ASN A 632 45.06 -12.81 17.20
CA ASN A 632 44.15 -12.74 18.35
C ASN A 632 44.74 -11.87 19.48
N THR A 633 44.06 -10.78 19.85
CA THR A 633 44.55 -9.79 20.84
C THR A 633 43.56 -9.57 21.99
N GLY A 634 43.98 -9.88 23.23
CA GLY A 634 43.20 -9.64 24.45
C GLY A 634 43.87 -8.66 25.42
N THR A 635 43.13 -7.66 25.91
CA THR A 635 43.60 -6.76 26.99
C THR A 635 42.63 -6.76 28.18
N GLY A 636 43.07 -7.29 29.33
CA GLY A 636 42.40 -7.20 30.64
C GLY A 636 41.35 -8.29 30.97
N GLY A 637 41.68 -9.09 32.00
CA GLY A 637 40.85 -10.00 32.83
C GLY A 637 41.73 -10.81 33.79
N ASP A 638 41.20 -11.73 34.60
CA ASP A 638 41.98 -12.67 35.43
C ASP A 638 42.47 -13.86 34.59
N ASP A 639 41.65 -14.40 33.67
CA ASP A 639 42.03 -15.50 32.77
C ASP A 639 41.81 -15.13 31.27
N ASN A 640 42.81 -15.41 30.42
CA ASN A 640 42.72 -15.11 28.98
C ASN A 640 43.06 -16.37 28.15
N THR A 641 42.13 -16.82 27.31
CA THR A 641 42.23 -18.08 26.54
C THR A 641 42.06 -17.87 25.04
N GLY A 642 43.11 -18.14 24.26
CA GLY A 642 43.10 -18.08 22.79
C GLY A 642 43.26 -19.45 22.13
N THR A 643 42.44 -19.73 21.12
CA THR A 643 42.46 -20.98 20.34
C THR A 643 42.45 -20.70 18.83
N GLY A 644 43.58 -20.94 18.15
CA GLY A 644 43.78 -20.74 16.70
C GLY A 644 44.25 -19.33 16.27
N GLY A 645 45.10 -19.30 15.24
CA GLY A 645 45.77 -18.13 14.61
C GLY A 645 47.27 -18.32 14.44
N ASP A 646 47.95 -17.47 13.67
CA ASP A 646 49.42 -17.43 13.51
C ASP A 646 50.06 -16.69 14.70
N ASP A 647 49.47 -15.58 15.19
CA ASP A 647 49.96 -14.79 16.33
C ASP A 647 48.90 -14.61 17.43
N ASN A 648 49.27 -14.84 18.70
CA ASN A 648 48.37 -14.68 19.85
C ASN A 648 48.99 -13.77 20.92
N THR A 649 48.35 -12.62 21.20
CA THR A 649 48.87 -11.58 22.11
C THR A 649 47.92 -11.30 23.27
N GLY A 650 48.38 -11.57 24.50
CA GLY A 650 47.64 -11.29 25.74
C GLY A 650 48.31 -10.22 26.62
N THR A 651 47.54 -9.26 27.13
CA THR A 651 48.01 -8.23 28.08
C THR A 651 47.09 -8.12 29.30
N GLY A 652 47.58 -8.62 30.45
CA GLY A 652 46.94 -8.51 31.76
C GLY A 652 45.94 -9.63 32.13
N GLY A 653 46.32 -10.42 33.14
CA GLY A 653 45.55 -11.38 33.96
C GLY A 653 46.45 -12.24 34.82
N ASP A 654 45.93 -13.09 35.71
CA ASP A 654 46.69 -14.04 36.54
C ASP A 654 47.16 -15.25 35.70
N ASP A 655 46.31 -15.78 34.80
CA ASP A 655 46.63 -16.90 33.90
C ASP A 655 46.37 -16.57 32.40
N ASN A 656 47.32 -16.91 31.53
CA ASN A 656 47.17 -16.70 30.08
C ASN A 656 47.47 -18.01 29.31
N THR A 657 46.49 -18.49 28.55
CA THR A 657 46.55 -19.81 27.87
C THR A 657 46.34 -19.68 26.36
N GLY A 658 47.36 -20.06 25.58
CA GLY A 658 47.33 -20.05 24.11
C GLY A 658 47.45 -21.44 23.52
N THR A 659 46.59 -21.80 22.56
CA THR A 659 46.68 -23.07 21.81
C THR A 659 46.58 -22.84 20.30
N GLY A 660 47.67 -23.09 19.57
CA GLY A 660 47.84 -22.79 18.14
C GLY A 660 48.53 -21.44 17.85
N GLY A 661 49.33 -21.40 16.77
CA GLY A 661 50.10 -20.23 16.28
C GLY A 661 51.61 -20.36 16.36
N ASP A 662 52.32 -19.71 15.43
CA ASP A 662 53.79 -19.69 15.32
C ASP A 662 54.42 -18.88 16.47
N ASP A 663 53.78 -17.78 16.92
CA ASP A 663 54.23 -16.94 18.04
C ASP A 663 53.13 -16.73 19.12
N ASN A 664 53.47 -16.95 20.40
CA ASN A 664 52.62 -16.58 21.55
C ASN A 664 53.34 -15.56 22.44
N THR A 665 52.73 -14.40 22.66
CA THR A 665 53.30 -13.34 23.51
C THR A 665 52.33 -12.96 24.64
N GLY A 666 52.74 -13.15 25.90
CA GLY A 666 51.95 -12.74 27.07
C GLY A 666 52.70 -11.71 27.91
N THR A 667 52.06 -10.60 28.26
CA THR A 667 52.65 -9.63 29.20
C THR A 667 51.73 -9.34 30.39
N GLY A 668 52.14 -9.84 31.56
CA GLY A 668 51.46 -9.69 32.85
C GLY A 668 50.56 -10.87 33.21
N GLY A 669 51.02 -11.68 34.18
CA GLY A 669 50.37 -12.82 34.85
C GLY A 669 51.36 -13.72 35.59
N ASP A 670 50.88 -14.50 36.57
CA ASP A 670 51.71 -15.40 37.39
C ASP A 670 52.05 -16.70 36.63
N ASP A 671 51.16 -17.19 35.74
CA ASP A 671 51.38 -18.36 34.89
C ASP A 671 51.00 -18.09 33.40
N ASN A 672 51.91 -18.42 32.47
CA ASN A 672 51.69 -18.26 31.02
C ASN A 672 51.95 -19.61 30.34
N THR A 673 50.93 -20.22 29.75
CA THR A 673 51.00 -21.56 29.12
C THR A 673 50.60 -21.53 27.65
N GLY A 674 51.60 -21.66 26.77
CA GLY A 674 51.41 -21.83 25.33
C GLY A 674 51.68 -23.27 24.87
N THR A 675 50.81 -23.82 24.02
CA THR A 675 51.11 -25.04 23.24
C THR A 675 50.88 -24.78 21.76
N GLY A 676 51.95 -24.58 20.98
CA GLY A 676 51.79 -24.38 19.54
C GLY A 676 52.95 -23.79 18.71
N GLY A 677 53.83 -22.92 19.25
CA GLY A 677 54.75 -22.11 18.43
C GLY A 677 56.25 -22.46 18.52
N ASP A 678 57.04 -21.90 17.61
CA ASP A 678 58.50 -22.04 17.53
C ASP A 678 59.22 -21.14 18.58
N ASP A 679 58.62 -20.01 18.99
CA ASP A 679 59.08 -19.13 20.06
C ASP A 679 57.94 -18.81 21.06
N ASN A 680 58.23 -18.89 22.36
CA ASN A 680 57.30 -18.58 23.46
C ASN A 680 58.02 -17.61 24.42
N THR A 681 57.51 -16.38 24.57
CA THR A 681 58.17 -15.32 25.37
C THR A 681 57.26 -14.67 26.40
#